data_AF-A0A7G8DG27-F1
#
_entry.id   AF-A0A7G8DG27-F1
#
_cell.length_a   1.000
_cell.length_b   1.000
_cell.length_c   1.000
_cell.angle_alpha   90.00
_cell.angle_beta   90.00
_cell.angle_gamma   90.00
#
_symmetry.space_group_name_H-M   'P 1'
#
loop_
_entity.id
_entity.type
_entity.pdbx_description
1 polymer ?
#
loop_
_entity_poly.entity_id
_entity_poly.type
_entity_poly.pdbx_seq_one_letter_code
_entity_poly.pdbx_strand_id
1 'polypeptide(L)'
;MPASSCPSPLSGATTTDSPDSLLFFYGLLYEKAKSAAKNSASEETKNPLISPRELAMIESSGTYIGAVIATVWGLPIQQFWQKQGLYINNVEDGGSSPNSFYNALDIDDGDTIVSPNTEVLYSNAFLDLSNKVVTIRYPTPEINEGVYTGIQVIDPYTNVQFSDGSANQIKQDNNSQGIAKRTFYWAGASSHVINQALAKDPDAIALTSPQAWVLGRINVDPYLSSNSKTDSDPTPYQKLMQSQSQALAIDKIRRLNHEFKAKVNYTGDITPTRDYSTSDVTKNETTTTVDFFTQLSNAVYNNSYKGQPLVFYSGTNINGELKPTGTLYDQQELFNAFGAGTYSIGLTARSNSNQYSFPEGSNPEIINKGHEDALRAIDLISSSTNPTEEDHYWTINTTLGQYEPNYAGWITAAAVADVGLGANLASDGTYPQTSKGIGKSRKHPEDLSSQHDYSITFTPENSKLAPINQPGFWSVTVYENDNFLVGTDKDNLNNFYLKNEFDPTTGVYSLGSNQFDYAENYGEVDLSITLASTSPGSNSTGQYWLPTPAEGSRNDQFNVILRLYNPTPTRANGDKDASIFSQDSDQRWTPPFIKKLGTTTNGPLQFGRIHLDKGERVHDWSELDTVITDENGQYAQSSFAGEGTLVFHGGTDILTGQPYEGLLLADAESNVISPLTTIDWALQRNGHSEQSRDQIIDGIVNAAYEGLSGTMMNEHAKGLNAVTHTAPHQVIRSSFREAQDVAKSQAILNRAIGRALTGLWQNINGHDLPDVNKLDKYKSAVINLAKEFEAIGNLNSNSFRDADVAQALDFVQSGSGAALRSLLSIGTEMRDMDYYSFIELLSAEA
;
A
#
# COMPACT_ATOMS: atom_id res chain seq x y z
N MET A 1 -35.86 -20.14 -7.08
CA MET A 1 -34.66 -20.07 -7.93
C MET A 1 -33.75 -21.22 -7.49
N PRO A 2 -33.29 -22.10 -8.39
CA PRO A 2 -32.49 -23.26 -8.00
C PRO A 2 -31.10 -22.83 -7.52
N ALA A 3 -30.45 -23.74 -6.79
CA ALA A 3 -29.23 -23.58 -5.99
C ALA A 3 -28.13 -22.74 -6.63
N SER A 4 -27.44 -21.94 -5.80
CA SER A 4 -26.16 -21.30 -6.11
C SER A 4 -25.16 -22.36 -6.54
N SER A 5 -24.99 -22.50 -7.85
CA SER A 5 -24.18 -23.53 -8.48
C SER A 5 -22.73 -23.08 -8.49
N CYS A 6 -21.91 -23.60 -7.57
CA CYS A 6 -20.48 -23.65 -7.81
C CYS A 6 -20.24 -24.42 -9.11
N PRO A 7 -19.34 -23.95 -9.97
CA PRO A 7 -19.08 -24.63 -11.23
C PRO A 7 -18.50 -26.02 -10.97
N SER A 8 -19.22 -27.07 -11.36
CA SER A 8 -18.71 -28.44 -11.33
C SER A 8 -18.15 -28.80 -12.70
N PRO A 9 -16.89 -29.26 -12.80
CA PRO A 9 -16.27 -29.72 -14.06
C PRO A 9 -17.06 -30.85 -14.74
N LEU A 10 -17.89 -31.58 -13.98
CA LEU A 10 -18.68 -32.71 -14.47
C LEU A 10 -20.07 -32.29 -14.98
N SER A 11 -20.57 -31.10 -14.65
CA SER A 11 -21.89 -30.64 -15.08
C SER A 11 -21.78 -29.49 -16.10
N GLY A 12 -21.99 -29.81 -17.38
CA GLY A 12 -22.18 -28.79 -18.42
C GLY A 12 -20.90 -28.10 -18.92
N ALA A 13 -19.72 -28.51 -18.47
CA ALA A 13 -18.45 -28.00 -19.00
C ALA A 13 -18.18 -28.52 -20.42
N THR A 14 -17.76 -27.63 -21.32
CA THR A 14 -17.25 -27.99 -22.65
C THR A 14 -15.73 -28.12 -22.61
N THR A 15 -15.18 -29.13 -23.28
CA THR A 15 -13.73 -29.23 -23.49
C THR A 15 -13.32 -28.38 -24.69
N THR A 16 -12.22 -27.67 -24.60
CA THR A 16 -11.67 -26.83 -25.68
C THR A 16 -10.15 -26.91 -25.69
N ASP A 17 -9.57 -26.98 -26.89
CA ASP A 17 -8.12 -26.95 -27.08
C ASP A 17 -7.59 -25.56 -26.76
N SER A 18 -6.48 -25.50 -26.03
CA SER A 18 -5.88 -24.23 -25.63
C SER A 18 -4.97 -23.69 -26.73
N PRO A 19 -4.77 -22.36 -26.80
CA PRO A 19 -3.78 -21.79 -27.71
C PRO A 19 -2.37 -22.36 -27.44
N ASP A 20 -1.69 -22.82 -28.49
CA ASP A 20 -0.46 -23.63 -28.42
C ASP A 20 0.77 -22.98 -29.09
N SER A 21 0.63 -21.79 -29.66
CA SER A 21 1.72 -21.09 -30.37
C SER A 21 2.66 -20.38 -29.39
N LEU A 22 3.78 -21.04 -29.04
CA LEU A 22 4.82 -20.46 -28.18
C LEU A 22 5.39 -19.15 -28.75
N LEU A 23 5.49 -19.01 -30.08
CA LEU A 23 6.00 -17.80 -30.70
C LEU A 23 5.05 -16.61 -30.50
N PHE A 24 3.74 -16.82 -30.62
CA PHE A 24 2.76 -15.77 -30.38
C PHE A 24 2.70 -15.42 -28.88
N PHE A 25 2.75 -16.42 -28.01
CA PHE A 25 2.82 -16.22 -26.56
C PHE A 25 4.06 -15.38 -26.21
N TYR A 26 5.23 -15.73 -26.73
CA TYR A 26 6.45 -14.95 -26.52
C TYR A 26 6.33 -13.52 -27.02
N GLY A 27 5.75 -13.31 -28.20
CA GLY A 27 5.52 -11.96 -28.73
C GLY A 27 4.64 -11.10 -27.83
N LEU A 28 3.57 -11.68 -27.27
CA LEU A 28 2.69 -10.99 -26.32
C LEU A 28 3.40 -10.63 -25.01
N LEU A 29 4.15 -11.59 -24.44
CA LEU A 29 4.95 -11.37 -23.23
C LEU A 29 6.00 -10.28 -23.47
N TYR A 30 6.71 -10.33 -24.59
CA TYR A 30 7.70 -9.33 -24.97
C TYR A 30 7.12 -7.92 -25.02
N GLU A 31 5.96 -7.73 -25.68
CA GLU A 31 5.33 -6.41 -25.75
C GLU A 31 4.79 -5.93 -24.40
N LYS A 32 4.29 -6.83 -23.54
CA LYS A 32 3.90 -6.48 -22.16
C LYS A 32 5.11 -6.05 -21.33
N ALA A 33 6.19 -6.82 -21.33
CA ALA A 33 7.42 -6.49 -20.62
C ALA A 33 8.06 -5.18 -21.15
N LYS A 34 8.00 -4.95 -22.46
CA LYS A 34 8.44 -3.70 -23.09
C LYS A 34 7.59 -2.50 -22.69
N SER A 35 6.27 -2.69 -22.57
CA SER A 35 5.38 -1.64 -22.08
C SER A 35 5.69 -1.32 -20.62
N ALA A 36 5.86 -2.34 -19.79
CA ALA A 36 6.22 -2.20 -18.39
C ALA A 36 7.57 -1.47 -18.20
N ALA A 37 8.59 -1.85 -18.99
CA ALA A 37 9.91 -1.20 -19.00
C ALA A 37 9.84 0.31 -19.28
N LYS A 38 8.99 0.73 -20.23
CA LYS A 38 8.83 2.16 -20.59
C LYS A 38 8.23 3.00 -19.47
N ASN A 39 7.48 2.36 -18.58
CA ASN A 39 6.76 3.04 -17.51
C ASN A 39 7.54 3.02 -16.18
N SER A 40 8.72 2.40 -16.16
CA SER A 40 9.67 2.51 -15.07
C SER A 40 10.33 3.88 -15.06
N ALA A 41 10.50 4.47 -13.87
CA ALA A 41 11.10 5.79 -13.69
C ALA A 41 12.61 5.82 -13.95
N SER A 42 13.28 4.67 -14.12
CA SER A 42 14.72 4.62 -14.42
C SER A 42 15.00 4.38 -15.91
N GLU A 43 15.84 5.23 -16.52
CA GLU A 43 16.34 5.03 -17.90
C GLU A 43 17.09 3.69 -18.10
N GLU A 44 17.43 3.00 -17.00
CA GLU A 44 18.16 1.74 -16.98
C GLU A 44 17.28 0.48 -17.07
N THR A 45 15.95 0.59 -16.90
CA THR A 45 15.05 -0.58 -16.94
C THR A 45 14.79 -1.03 -18.37
N LYS A 46 15.63 -1.93 -18.89
CA LYS A 46 15.46 -2.53 -20.22
C LYS A 46 14.53 -3.74 -20.14
N ASN A 47 13.78 -3.98 -21.23
CA ASN A 47 13.05 -5.24 -21.39
C ASN A 47 14.05 -6.42 -21.26
N PRO A 48 13.85 -7.33 -20.30
CA PRO A 48 14.80 -8.43 -20.06
C PRO A 48 14.79 -9.49 -21.17
N LEU A 49 13.72 -9.56 -21.97
CA LEU A 49 13.53 -10.53 -23.03
C LEU A 49 14.27 -10.13 -24.32
N ILE A 50 14.81 -11.11 -25.04
CA ILE A 50 15.48 -10.89 -26.33
C ILE A 50 14.45 -10.45 -27.38
N SER A 51 14.76 -9.41 -28.17
CA SER A 51 13.81 -8.94 -29.17
C SER A 51 13.53 -10.00 -30.25
N PRO A 52 12.32 -10.05 -30.83
CA PRO A 52 12.01 -10.97 -31.93
C PRO A 52 13.00 -10.88 -33.10
N ARG A 53 13.57 -9.69 -33.35
CA ARG A 53 14.57 -9.47 -34.39
C ARG A 53 15.92 -10.12 -34.06
N GLU A 54 16.34 -10.07 -32.80
CA GLU A 54 17.59 -10.70 -32.34
C GLU A 54 17.44 -12.22 -32.23
N LEU A 55 16.27 -12.72 -31.83
CA LEU A 55 15.99 -14.15 -31.80
C LEU A 55 16.21 -14.83 -33.16
N ALA A 56 15.86 -14.14 -34.26
CA ALA A 56 16.09 -14.64 -35.61
C ALA A 56 17.59 -14.86 -35.96
N MET A 57 18.50 -14.33 -35.15
CA MET A 57 19.96 -14.44 -35.33
C MET A 57 20.60 -15.49 -34.40
N ILE A 58 19.83 -16.12 -33.50
CA ILE A 58 20.31 -17.08 -32.51
C ILE A 58 19.95 -18.51 -32.96
N GLU A 59 20.95 -19.38 -33.09
CA GLU A 59 20.82 -20.76 -33.56
C GLU A 59 19.91 -21.63 -32.66
N SER A 60 19.83 -21.33 -31.36
CA SER A 60 18.95 -22.02 -30.39
C SER A 60 17.82 -21.13 -29.85
N SER A 61 17.34 -20.18 -30.65
CA SER A 61 16.24 -19.27 -30.26
C SER A 61 14.95 -20.00 -29.86
N GLY A 62 14.66 -21.16 -30.48
CA GLY A 62 13.54 -22.01 -30.10
C GLY A 62 13.63 -22.50 -28.66
N THR A 63 14.77 -23.02 -28.23
CA THR A 63 15.01 -23.47 -26.85
C THR A 63 14.91 -22.33 -25.83
N TYR A 64 15.40 -21.13 -26.18
CA TYR A 64 15.23 -19.93 -25.34
C TYR A 64 13.74 -19.59 -25.15
N ILE A 65 12.97 -19.50 -26.25
CA ILE A 65 11.52 -19.26 -26.21
C ILE A 65 10.82 -20.34 -25.39
N GLY A 66 11.21 -21.61 -25.58
CA GLY A 66 10.70 -22.75 -24.81
C GLY A 66 10.90 -22.58 -23.30
N ALA A 67 12.11 -22.18 -22.87
CA ALA A 67 12.42 -21.93 -21.47
C ALA A 67 11.64 -20.75 -20.89
N VAL A 68 11.51 -19.65 -21.65
CA VAL A 68 10.74 -18.47 -21.24
C VAL A 68 9.28 -18.84 -21.02
N ILE A 69 8.66 -19.48 -22.01
CA ILE A 69 7.22 -19.80 -21.97
C ILE A 69 6.91 -20.92 -20.98
N ALA A 70 7.76 -21.94 -20.85
CA ALA A 70 7.61 -22.96 -19.82
C ALA A 70 7.68 -22.36 -18.41
N THR A 71 8.54 -21.35 -18.21
CA THR A 71 8.62 -20.62 -16.93
C THR A 71 7.33 -19.86 -16.66
N VAL A 72 6.87 -19.02 -17.59
CA VAL A 72 5.64 -18.21 -17.40
C VAL A 72 4.40 -19.08 -17.22
N TRP A 73 4.19 -20.07 -18.09
CA TRP A 73 3.05 -20.99 -17.99
C TRP A 73 3.10 -21.83 -16.71
N GLY A 74 4.29 -22.28 -16.33
CA GLY A 74 4.50 -23.19 -15.21
C GLY A 74 4.56 -22.52 -13.83
N LEU A 75 4.80 -21.21 -13.76
CA LEU A 75 5.02 -20.49 -12.51
C LEU A 75 3.88 -20.69 -11.49
N PRO A 76 2.59 -20.57 -11.86
CA PRO A 76 1.49 -20.76 -10.89
C PRO A 76 1.49 -22.15 -10.24
N ILE A 77 1.63 -23.21 -11.05
CA ILE A 77 1.60 -24.59 -10.56
C ILE A 77 2.88 -25.02 -9.86
N GLN A 78 4.03 -24.49 -10.28
CA GLN A 78 5.29 -24.69 -9.56
C GLN A 78 5.26 -24.01 -8.19
N GLN A 79 4.81 -22.76 -8.11
CA GLN A 79 4.71 -22.04 -6.83
C GLN A 79 3.70 -22.71 -5.90
N PHE A 80 2.55 -23.19 -6.40
CA PHE A 80 1.62 -24.00 -5.61
C PHE A 80 2.31 -25.24 -5.02
N TRP A 81 3.05 -25.96 -5.85
CA TRP A 81 3.78 -27.16 -5.44
C TRP A 81 4.84 -26.86 -4.38
N GLN A 82 5.58 -25.78 -4.54
CA GLN A 82 6.57 -25.33 -3.57
C GLN A 82 5.92 -24.98 -2.22
N LYS A 83 4.86 -24.15 -2.22
CA LYS A 83 4.14 -23.75 -1.01
C LYS A 83 3.49 -24.94 -0.30
N GLN A 84 2.92 -25.89 -1.05
CA GLN A 84 2.39 -27.12 -0.47
C GLN A 84 3.47 -27.90 0.28
N GLY A 85 4.66 -28.05 -0.31
CA GLY A 85 5.73 -28.82 0.32
C GLY A 85 6.24 -28.14 1.59
N LEU A 86 6.48 -26.84 1.53
CA LEU A 86 6.87 -26.05 2.69
C LEU A 86 5.85 -26.18 3.83
N TYR A 87 4.57 -26.06 3.50
CA TYR A 87 3.49 -26.19 4.48
C TYR A 87 3.45 -27.59 5.12
N ILE A 88 3.70 -28.66 4.38
CA ILE A 88 3.55 -30.02 4.92
C ILE A 88 4.79 -30.46 5.69
N ASN A 89 5.97 -29.97 5.27
CA ASN A 89 7.24 -30.39 5.82
C ASN A 89 7.74 -29.49 6.97
N ASN A 90 7.26 -28.25 7.09
CA ASN A 90 7.66 -27.30 8.14
C ASN A 90 6.51 -27.01 9.12
N VAL A 91 6.13 -28.03 9.91
CA VAL A 91 5.07 -27.91 10.92
C VAL A 91 5.39 -26.85 11.99
N GLU A 92 6.68 -26.61 12.27
CA GLU A 92 7.12 -25.60 13.24
C GLU A 92 6.83 -24.16 12.78
N ASP A 93 6.72 -23.91 11.46
CA ASP A 93 6.48 -22.60 10.86
C ASP A 93 5.01 -22.41 10.43
N GLY A 94 4.07 -23.09 11.10
CA GLY A 94 2.65 -23.03 10.78
C GLY A 94 2.17 -24.00 9.70
N GLY A 95 2.94 -25.07 9.47
CA GLY A 95 2.58 -26.17 8.59
C GLY A 95 1.60 -27.19 9.18
N SER A 96 0.95 -28.00 8.34
CA SER A 96 0.12 -29.14 8.78
C SER A 96 0.11 -30.29 7.77
N SER A 97 -0.27 -31.47 8.25
CA SER A 97 -0.46 -32.64 7.37
C SER A 97 -1.56 -32.38 6.32
N PRO A 98 -1.52 -33.08 5.16
CA PRO A 98 -2.56 -32.95 4.14
C PRO A 98 -3.95 -33.18 4.71
N ASN A 99 -4.94 -32.45 4.20
CA ASN A 99 -6.32 -32.47 4.67
C ASN A 99 -6.46 -32.08 6.16
N SER A 100 -5.54 -31.26 6.68
CA SER A 100 -5.62 -30.65 8.01
C SER A 100 -5.33 -29.15 7.93
N PHE A 101 -6.04 -28.37 8.73
CA PHE A 101 -5.86 -26.93 8.80
C PHE A 101 -4.79 -26.54 9.81
N TYR A 102 -3.99 -25.56 9.43
CA TYR A 102 -3.32 -24.66 10.34
C TYR A 102 -4.20 -23.41 10.46
N ASN A 103 -4.54 -23.06 11.70
CA ASN A 103 -5.36 -21.90 12.02
C ASN A 103 -4.48 -20.92 12.79
N ALA A 104 -4.12 -19.80 12.18
CA ALA A 104 -3.28 -18.80 12.81
C ALA A 104 -3.95 -18.28 14.09
N LEU A 105 -3.17 -18.12 15.15
CA LEU A 105 -3.64 -17.57 16.42
C LEU A 105 -3.56 -16.04 16.43
N ASP A 106 -2.69 -15.50 15.61
CA ASP A 106 -2.35 -14.08 15.53
C ASP A 106 -2.25 -13.67 14.05
N ILE A 107 -2.27 -12.37 13.80
CA ILE A 107 -2.13 -11.82 12.46
C ILE A 107 -0.68 -12.00 11.96
N ASP A 108 -0.46 -11.91 10.65
CA ASP A 108 0.88 -11.98 10.08
C ASP A 108 1.51 -10.58 10.02
N ASP A 109 2.60 -10.39 10.76
CA ASP A 109 3.43 -9.18 10.80
C ASP A 109 4.88 -9.46 10.36
N GLY A 110 5.14 -10.66 9.84
CA GLY A 110 6.48 -11.11 9.45
C GLY A 110 6.90 -10.68 8.05
N ASP A 111 8.12 -11.08 7.67
CA ASP A 111 8.73 -10.85 6.36
C ASP A 111 8.56 -12.04 5.39
N THR A 112 7.74 -13.03 5.78
CA THR A 112 7.54 -14.25 4.97
C THR A 112 6.48 -14.09 3.89
N ILE A 113 5.62 -13.08 4.02
CA ILE A 113 4.57 -12.70 3.07
C ILE A 113 4.81 -11.25 2.65
N VAL A 114 4.78 -10.99 1.35
CA VAL A 114 4.80 -9.62 0.80
C VAL A 114 3.40 -9.01 0.95
N SER A 115 3.32 -7.77 1.43
CA SER A 115 2.08 -7.06 1.74
C SER A 115 1.11 -7.82 2.68
N PRO A 116 1.57 -8.28 3.86
CA PRO A 116 0.72 -9.03 4.77
C PRO A 116 -0.51 -8.21 5.18
N ASN A 117 -1.64 -8.89 5.36
CA ASN A 117 -2.90 -8.27 5.79
C ASN A 117 -3.01 -8.37 7.32
N THR A 118 -3.07 -7.23 8.00
CA THR A 118 -3.11 -7.13 9.46
C THR A 118 -4.51 -7.20 10.05
N GLU A 119 -5.55 -7.28 9.21
CA GLU A 119 -6.95 -7.23 9.61
C GLU A 119 -7.66 -8.57 9.45
N VAL A 120 -6.94 -9.66 9.14
CA VAL A 120 -7.50 -11.01 9.08
C VAL A 120 -6.62 -12.05 9.79
N LEU A 121 -7.27 -13.01 10.47
CA LEU A 121 -6.64 -14.27 10.82
C LEU A 121 -6.80 -15.26 9.66
N TYR A 122 -5.67 -15.85 9.26
CA TYR A 122 -5.65 -16.87 8.23
C TYR A 122 -5.90 -18.26 8.82
N SER A 123 -6.62 -19.07 8.05
CA SER A 123 -6.68 -20.52 8.20
C SER A 123 -6.32 -21.14 6.86
N ASN A 124 -5.43 -22.13 6.83
CA ASN A 124 -5.03 -22.69 5.55
C ASN A 124 -4.85 -24.21 5.62
N ALA A 125 -5.10 -24.89 4.51
CA ALA A 125 -4.92 -26.34 4.37
C ALA A 125 -4.65 -26.72 2.92
N PHE A 126 -3.78 -27.68 2.68
CA PHE A 126 -3.67 -28.33 1.38
C PHE A 126 -4.46 -29.64 1.38
N LEU A 127 -5.34 -29.80 0.38
CA LEU A 127 -6.13 -31.01 0.19
C LEU A 127 -5.37 -32.03 -0.66
N ASP A 128 -5.54 -33.30 -0.30
CA ASP A 128 -5.25 -34.45 -1.14
C ASP A 128 -6.53 -35.28 -1.28
N LEU A 129 -7.11 -35.22 -2.48
CA LEU A 129 -8.35 -35.85 -2.92
C LEU A 129 -8.10 -37.08 -3.81
N SER A 130 -6.84 -37.49 -4.02
CA SER A 130 -6.45 -38.53 -4.98
C SER A 130 -7.23 -39.83 -4.81
N ASN A 131 -7.41 -40.28 -3.57
CA ASN A 131 -8.23 -41.43 -3.20
C ASN A 131 -9.20 -41.12 -2.05
N LYS A 132 -9.47 -39.84 -1.78
CA LYS A 132 -10.19 -39.38 -0.60
C LYS A 132 -11.40 -38.52 -0.96
N VAL A 133 -12.43 -38.61 -0.12
CA VAL A 133 -13.54 -37.65 -0.08
C VAL A 133 -13.35 -36.78 1.15
N VAL A 134 -13.27 -35.47 0.99
CA VAL A 134 -12.94 -34.55 2.09
C VAL A 134 -14.07 -33.54 2.26
N THR A 135 -14.63 -33.43 3.47
CA THR A 135 -15.53 -32.31 3.81
C THR A 135 -14.75 -31.24 4.54
N ILE A 136 -14.88 -30.00 4.07
CA ILE A 136 -14.42 -28.82 4.78
C ILE A 136 -15.60 -28.25 5.56
N ARG A 137 -15.31 -27.83 6.80
CA ARG A 137 -16.19 -27.11 7.72
C ARG A 137 -15.61 -25.71 7.90
N TYR A 138 -16.45 -24.69 7.93
CA TYR A 138 -16.05 -23.29 8.09
C TYR A 138 -17.16 -22.44 8.73
N PRO A 139 -16.80 -21.36 9.44
CA PRO A 139 -17.76 -20.41 10.02
C PRO A 139 -18.43 -19.57 8.94
N THR A 140 -19.68 -19.15 9.17
CA THR A 140 -20.44 -18.27 8.26
C THR A 140 -21.06 -17.06 8.97
N PRO A 141 -21.37 -15.97 8.23
CA PRO A 141 -21.64 -14.68 8.86
C PRO A 141 -23.04 -14.56 9.48
N GLU A 142 -24.03 -15.27 8.92
CA GLU A 142 -25.46 -15.20 9.31
C GLU A 142 -25.72 -15.41 10.81
N ILE A 143 -24.78 -16.02 11.54
CA ILE A 143 -24.93 -16.40 12.95
C ILE A 143 -23.70 -16.00 13.81
N ASN A 144 -22.60 -15.52 13.20
CA ASN A 144 -21.35 -15.17 13.89
C ASN A 144 -21.25 -13.67 14.24
N GLU A 145 -22.39 -13.08 14.64
CA GLU A 145 -22.46 -11.71 15.14
C GLU A 145 -21.95 -10.63 14.18
N GLY A 146 -22.00 -10.90 12.88
CA GLY A 146 -21.67 -9.90 11.85
C GLY A 146 -20.19 -9.71 11.60
N VAL A 147 -19.31 -10.66 11.95
CA VAL A 147 -17.90 -10.61 11.54
C VAL A 147 -17.70 -11.22 10.15
N TYR A 148 -16.89 -10.55 9.34
CA TYR A 148 -16.50 -11.06 8.04
C TYR A 148 -15.77 -12.40 8.16
N THR A 149 -16.29 -13.41 7.48
CA THR A 149 -15.66 -14.70 7.21
C THR A 149 -15.58 -14.95 5.72
N GLY A 150 -14.50 -15.56 5.23
CA GLY A 150 -14.39 -16.01 3.84
C GLY A 150 -13.62 -17.31 3.74
N ILE A 151 -13.97 -18.14 2.76
CA ILE A 151 -13.21 -19.35 2.40
C ILE A 151 -13.10 -19.46 0.89
N GLN A 152 -11.93 -19.89 0.41
CA GLN A 152 -11.71 -20.26 -0.98
C GLN A 152 -11.01 -21.61 -1.10
N VAL A 153 -11.37 -22.39 -2.14
CA VAL A 153 -10.61 -23.56 -2.58
C VAL A 153 -10.03 -23.25 -3.96
N ILE A 154 -8.71 -23.40 -4.06
CA ILE A 154 -7.90 -22.97 -5.18
C ILE A 154 -7.25 -24.20 -5.79
N ASP A 155 -7.31 -24.32 -7.12
CA ASP A 155 -6.62 -25.38 -7.82
C ASP A 155 -5.09 -25.14 -7.90
N PRO A 156 -4.30 -26.13 -8.35
CA PRO A 156 -2.85 -25.99 -8.50
C PRO A 156 -2.44 -24.90 -9.49
N TYR A 157 -3.31 -24.51 -10.42
CA TYR A 157 -3.06 -23.41 -11.36
C TYR A 157 -3.52 -22.05 -10.82
N THR A 158 -3.81 -21.98 -9.52
CA THR A 158 -4.15 -20.78 -8.74
C THR A 158 -5.51 -20.17 -9.05
N ASN A 159 -6.39 -20.92 -9.71
CA ASN A 159 -7.78 -20.52 -9.95
C ASN A 159 -8.67 -20.91 -8.77
N VAL A 160 -9.50 -19.96 -8.31
CA VAL A 160 -10.50 -20.21 -7.26
C VAL A 160 -11.64 -21.06 -7.81
N GLN A 161 -11.74 -22.31 -7.38
CA GLN A 161 -12.78 -23.26 -7.82
C GLN A 161 -14.03 -23.23 -6.94
N PHE A 162 -13.90 -22.69 -5.74
CA PHE A 162 -14.98 -22.54 -4.79
C PHE A 162 -14.71 -21.32 -3.91
N SER A 163 -15.75 -20.53 -3.64
CA SER A 163 -15.74 -19.49 -2.63
C SER A 163 -17.08 -19.46 -1.90
N ASP A 164 -17.04 -19.22 -0.58
CA ASP A 164 -18.22 -19.03 0.27
C ASP A 164 -17.85 -18.13 1.47
N GLY A 165 -18.86 -17.63 2.19
CA GLY A 165 -18.68 -16.76 3.35
C GLY A 165 -19.52 -15.49 3.25
N SER A 166 -18.96 -14.35 3.64
CA SER A 166 -19.71 -13.08 3.74
C SER A 166 -20.10 -12.50 2.39
N ALA A 167 -19.17 -12.55 1.43
CA ALA A 167 -19.38 -12.03 0.09
C ALA A 167 -20.21 -12.97 -0.79
N ASN A 168 -19.96 -14.28 -0.67
CA ASN A 168 -20.56 -15.30 -1.51
C ASN A 168 -21.38 -16.26 -0.64
N GLN A 169 -22.61 -15.90 -0.27
CA GLN A 169 -23.44 -16.77 0.59
C GLN A 169 -24.15 -17.85 -0.22
N ILE A 170 -23.65 -19.08 -0.14
CA ILE A 170 -24.41 -20.25 -0.59
C ILE A 170 -25.52 -20.51 0.43
N LYS A 171 -26.79 -20.43 -0.01
CA LYS A 171 -27.96 -20.62 0.87
C LYS A 171 -27.80 -21.88 1.72
N GLN A 172 -27.72 -21.68 3.04
CA GLN A 172 -27.66 -22.78 3.98
C GLN A 172 -29.05 -23.28 4.32
N ASP A 173 -29.12 -24.55 4.68
CA ASP A 173 -30.21 -25.15 5.43
C ASP A 173 -30.35 -24.44 6.78
N ASN A 174 -31.58 -24.03 7.14
CA ASN A 174 -31.92 -23.15 8.27
C ASN A 174 -31.49 -23.66 9.69
N ASN A 175 -30.73 -24.76 9.78
CA ASN A 175 -30.37 -25.45 11.02
C ASN A 175 -28.84 -25.43 11.34
N SER A 176 -28.01 -24.72 10.57
CA SER A 176 -26.54 -24.87 10.61
C SER A 176 -25.78 -24.23 11.78
N GLN A 177 -26.43 -23.47 12.67
CA GLN A 177 -25.77 -22.76 13.80
C GLN A 177 -24.44 -22.04 13.42
N GLY A 178 -24.39 -21.38 12.25
CA GLY A 178 -23.25 -20.54 11.86
C GLY A 178 -22.04 -21.29 11.31
N ILE A 179 -22.24 -22.56 10.93
CA ILE A 179 -21.19 -23.44 10.41
C ILE A 179 -21.67 -24.09 9.12
N ALA A 180 -20.99 -23.77 8.02
CA ALA A 180 -21.19 -24.42 6.73
C ALA A 180 -20.27 -25.62 6.55
N LYS A 181 -20.66 -26.49 5.61
CA LYS A 181 -19.90 -27.66 5.20
C LYS A 181 -19.99 -27.86 3.69
N ARG A 182 -18.86 -28.22 3.07
CA ARG A 182 -18.81 -28.60 1.66
C ARG A 182 -17.92 -29.81 1.46
N THR A 183 -18.37 -30.74 0.63
CA THR A 183 -17.65 -31.96 0.32
C THR A 183 -16.98 -31.85 -1.03
N PHE A 184 -15.70 -32.24 -1.09
CA PHE A 184 -14.87 -32.21 -2.29
C PHE A 184 -14.35 -33.62 -2.60
N TYR A 185 -14.23 -33.91 -3.88
CA TYR A 185 -13.60 -35.12 -4.40
C TYR A 185 -12.90 -34.82 -5.72
N TRP A 186 -11.96 -35.68 -6.12
CA TRP A 186 -11.30 -35.54 -7.41
C TRP A 186 -12.15 -36.17 -8.52
N ALA A 187 -12.43 -35.42 -9.59
CA ALA A 187 -13.17 -35.90 -10.76
C ALA A 187 -12.50 -37.11 -11.43
N GLY A 188 -11.17 -37.23 -11.29
CA GLY A 188 -10.37 -38.33 -11.83
C GLY A 188 -10.25 -39.55 -10.90
N ALA A 189 -10.87 -39.51 -9.72
CA ALA A 189 -10.82 -40.61 -8.76
C ALA A 189 -11.51 -41.87 -9.28
N SER A 190 -11.31 -43.00 -8.58
CA SER A 190 -11.99 -44.25 -8.92
C SER A 190 -13.51 -44.11 -8.82
N SER A 191 -14.26 -44.86 -9.64
CA SER A 191 -15.72 -44.86 -9.58
C SER A 191 -16.26 -45.17 -8.18
N HIS A 192 -15.52 -45.94 -7.37
CA HIS A 192 -15.90 -46.19 -5.99
C HIS A 192 -15.84 -44.91 -5.14
N VAL A 193 -14.74 -44.14 -5.21
CA VAL A 193 -14.60 -42.87 -4.48
C VAL A 193 -15.69 -41.88 -4.91
N ILE A 194 -15.94 -41.76 -6.22
CA ILE A 194 -16.98 -40.87 -6.76
C ILE A 194 -18.36 -41.26 -6.23
N ASN A 195 -18.70 -42.56 -6.28
CA ASN A 195 -19.99 -43.05 -5.78
C ASN A 195 -20.15 -42.80 -4.27
N GLN A 196 -19.08 -42.95 -3.48
CA GLN A 196 -19.11 -42.67 -2.04
C GLN A 196 -19.31 -41.18 -1.77
N ALA A 197 -18.69 -40.29 -2.56
CA ALA A 197 -18.88 -38.84 -2.44
C ALA A 197 -20.35 -38.48 -2.69
N LEU A 198 -20.90 -38.87 -3.84
CA LEU A 198 -22.25 -38.51 -4.27
C LEU A 198 -23.36 -39.20 -3.46
N ALA A 199 -23.11 -40.39 -2.91
CA ALA A 199 -24.06 -41.06 -2.02
C ALA A 199 -24.18 -40.37 -0.66
N LYS A 200 -23.10 -39.73 -0.19
CA LYS A 200 -23.06 -39.03 1.10
C LYS A 200 -23.51 -37.57 0.98
N ASP A 201 -23.12 -36.93 -0.11
CA ASP A 201 -23.40 -35.54 -0.42
C ASP A 201 -23.64 -35.40 -1.93
N PRO A 202 -24.92 -35.37 -2.38
CA PRO A 202 -25.27 -35.23 -3.80
C PRO A 202 -24.76 -33.92 -4.42
N ASP A 203 -24.48 -32.91 -3.58
CA ASP A 203 -23.99 -31.59 -3.98
C ASP A 203 -22.46 -31.48 -3.82
N ALA A 204 -21.76 -32.61 -3.62
CA ALA A 204 -20.31 -32.63 -3.53
C ALA A 204 -19.66 -32.06 -4.81
N ILE A 205 -18.61 -31.25 -4.62
CA ILE A 205 -17.91 -30.55 -5.68
C ILE A 205 -16.75 -31.40 -6.18
N ALA A 206 -16.73 -31.65 -7.49
CA ALA A 206 -15.61 -32.33 -8.14
C ALA A 206 -14.52 -31.32 -8.51
N LEU A 207 -13.26 -31.57 -8.16
CA LEU A 207 -12.13 -30.80 -8.67
C LEU A 207 -11.46 -31.55 -9.83
N THR A 208 -10.88 -30.82 -10.78
CA THR A 208 -10.13 -31.43 -11.90
C THR A 208 -8.77 -31.96 -11.47
N SER A 209 -8.14 -31.34 -10.48
CA SER A 209 -6.91 -31.78 -9.85
C SER A 209 -7.18 -32.63 -8.59
N PRO A 210 -6.28 -33.56 -8.26
CA PRO A 210 -6.33 -34.30 -6.98
C PRO A 210 -5.87 -33.45 -5.79
N GLN A 211 -5.19 -32.33 -6.02
CA GLN A 211 -4.75 -31.42 -4.97
C GLN A 211 -5.44 -30.06 -5.08
N ALA A 212 -5.59 -29.38 -3.96
CA ALA A 212 -6.10 -28.02 -3.89
C ALA A 212 -5.57 -27.30 -2.65
N TRP A 213 -5.56 -25.97 -2.66
CA TRP A 213 -5.25 -25.15 -1.50
C TRP A 213 -6.52 -24.49 -0.97
N VAL A 214 -6.70 -24.51 0.33
CA VAL A 214 -7.84 -23.93 1.02
C VAL A 214 -7.35 -22.77 1.86
N LEU A 215 -7.97 -21.60 1.68
CA LEU A 215 -7.68 -20.40 2.44
C LEU A 215 -8.96 -19.87 3.08
N GLY A 216 -8.97 -19.84 4.40
CA GLY A 216 -9.96 -19.21 5.26
C GLY A 216 -9.44 -17.89 5.81
N ARG A 217 -10.35 -16.93 6.00
CA ARG A 217 -10.07 -15.60 6.55
C ARG A 217 -11.18 -15.20 7.51
N ILE A 218 -10.83 -14.63 8.65
CA ILE A 218 -11.76 -13.99 9.58
C ILE A 218 -11.25 -12.60 9.90
N ASN A 219 -12.11 -11.58 9.81
CA ASN A 219 -11.74 -10.23 10.21
C ASN A 219 -11.35 -10.17 11.69
N VAL A 220 -10.33 -9.38 11.97
CA VAL A 220 -9.87 -9.05 13.31
C VAL A 220 -9.55 -7.56 13.36
N ASP A 221 -9.91 -6.90 14.45
CA ASP A 221 -9.38 -5.58 14.74
C ASP A 221 -7.94 -5.76 15.29
N PRO A 222 -6.90 -5.29 14.58
CA PRO A 222 -5.50 -5.47 15.01
C PRO A 222 -5.20 -4.83 16.37
N TYR A 223 -6.05 -3.93 16.87
CA TYR A 223 -5.86 -3.22 18.14
C TYR A 223 -6.57 -3.88 19.33
N LEU A 224 -7.06 -5.11 19.17
CA LEU A 224 -7.58 -5.91 20.27
C LEU A 224 -6.49 -6.28 21.28
N SER A 225 -6.86 -6.32 22.56
CA SER A 225 -5.98 -6.88 23.59
C SER A 225 -5.81 -8.39 23.37
N SER A 226 -4.56 -8.86 23.36
CA SER A 226 -4.18 -10.26 23.11
C SER A 226 -4.81 -11.29 24.05
N ASN A 227 -5.23 -10.84 25.23
CA ASN A 227 -5.79 -11.68 26.29
C ASN A 227 -7.29 -11.42 26.52
N SER A 228 -7.94 -10.61 25.68
CA SER A 228 -9.36 -10.32 25.85
C SER A 228 -10.19 -11.59 25.67
N LYS A 229 -11.00 -11.89 26.69
CA LYS A 229 -11.88 -13.08 26.75
C LYS A 229 -13.36 -12.73 26.59
N THR A 230 -13.69 -11.45 26.67
CA THR A 230 -15.06 -10.93 26.73
C THR A 230 -15.19 -9.75 25.80
N ASP A 231 -16.27 -9.70 25.03
CA ASP A 231 -16.56 -8.64 24.03
C ASP A 231 -16.71 -7.22 24.66
N SER A 232 -16.62 -7.11 25.99
CA SER A 232 -16.70 -5.88 26.76
C SER A 232 -15.39 -5.10 26.87
N ASP A 233 -14.28 -5.59 26.32
CA ASP A 233 -13.00 -4.87 26.36
C ASP A 233 -12.88 -3.99 25.11
N PRO A 234 -13.17 -2.68 25.19
CA PRO A 234 -13.11 -1.83 24.01
C PRO A 234 -11.67 -1.65 23.54
N THR A 235 -11.49 -1.61 22.22
CA THR A 235 -10.21 -1.24 21.60
C THR A 235 -9.87 0.21 21.93
N PRO A 236 -8.60 0.64 21.78
CA PRO A 236 -8.23 2.02 22.04
C PRO A 236 -9.06 3.03 21.26
N TYR A 237 -9.33 2.77 19.98
CA TYR A 237 -10.18 3.60 19.14
C TYR A 237 -11.64 3.64 19.62
N GLN A 238 -12.19 2.50 20.05
CA GLN A 238 -13.54 2.47 20.63
C GLN A 238 -13.63 3.29 21.93
N LYS A 239 -12.59 3.25 22.78
CA LYS A 239 -12.51 4.08 23.99
C LYS A 239 -12.45 5.57 23.65
N LEU A 240 -11.60 5.94 22.69
CA LEU A 240 -11.41 7.31 22.24
C LEU A 240 -12.72 7.92 21.70
N MET A 241 -13.46 7.14 20.91
CA MET A 241 -14.72 7.58 20.30
C MET A 241 -15.95 7.41 21.20
N GLN A 242 -15.79 6.90 22.43
CA GLN A 242 -16.90 6.53 23.32
C GLN A 242 -17.95 5.67 22.59
N SER A 243 -17.48 4.79 21.70
CA SER A 243 -18.35 3.94 20.87
C SER A 243 -19.17 3.01 21.77
N GLN A 244 -20.44 2.82 21.41
CA GLN A 244 -21.30 1.82 22.04
C GLN A 244 -21.16 0.43 21.39
N SER A 245 -20.43 0.34 20.28
CA SER A 245 -20.14 -0.91 19.60
C SER A 245 -19.13 -1.75 20.38
N GLN A 246 -19.36 -3.06 20.41
CA GLN A 246 -18.51 -4.02 21.12
C GLN A 246 -17.69 -4.79 20.08
N ALA A 247 -16.36 -4.64 20.12
CA ALA A 247 -15.50 -5.50 19.31
C ALA A 247 -15.60 -6.94 19.82
N LEU A 248 -15.58 -7.92 18.91
CA LEU A 248 -15.46 -9.31 19.32
C LEU A 248 -14.11 -9.53 20.00
N ALA A 249 -14.13 -10.20 21.15
CA ALA A 249 -12.91 -10.59 21.84
C ALA A 249 -12.02 -11.46 20.94
N ILE A 250 -10.71 -11.25 20.99
CA ILE A 250 -9.75 -12.03 20.18
C ILE A 250 -9.90 -13.54 20.41
N ASP A 251 -10.20 -13.98 21.64
CA ASP A 251 -10.46 -15.39 21.95
C ASP A 251 -11.66 -15.96 21.17
N LYS A 252 -12.68 -15.14 20.87
CA LYS A 252 -13.84 -15.53 20.08
C LYS A 252 -13.48 -15.63 18.61
N ILE A 253 -12.74 -14.67 18.09
CA ILE A 253 -12.21 -14.69 16.72
C ILE A 253 -11.33 -15.92 16.52
N ARG A 254 -10.41 -16.22 17.44
CA ARG A 254 -9.59 -17.45 17.44
C ARG A 254 -10.45 -18.72 17.47
N ARG A 255 -11.50 -18.77 18.29
CA ARG A 255 -12.45 -19.89 18.30
C ARG A 255 -13.16 -20.06 16.95
N LEU A 256 -13.59 -18.98 16.32
CA LEU A 256 -14.16 -19.03 14.96
C LEU A 256 -13.10 -19.49 13.95
N ASN A 257 -11.86 -19.03 14.06
CA ASN A 257 -10.76 -19.45 13.17
C ASN A 257 -10.47 -20.95 13.35
N HIS A 258 -10.60 -21.47 14.56
CA HIS A 258 -10.51 -22.91 14.82
C HIS A 258 -11.66 -23.72 14.23
N GLU A 259 -12.75 -23.13 13.75
CA GLU A 259 -13.84 -23.86 13.09
C GLU A 259 -13.55 -24.24 11.65
N PHE A 260 -12.51 -23.66 11.04
CA PHE A 260 -11.92 -24.18 9.81
C PHE A 260 -11.31 -25.56 10.07
N LYS A 261 -11.99 -26.59 9.55
CA LYS A 261 -11.61 -27.99 9.74
C LYS A 261 -11.81 -28.77 8.45
N ALA A 262 -10.89 -29.68 8.17
CA ALA A 262 -11.05 -30.67 7.11
C ALA A 262 -11.29 -32.04 7.76
N LYS A 263 -12.18 -32.83 7.15
CA LYS A 263 -12.47 -34.20 7.57
C LYS A 263 -12.44 -35.12 6.37
N VAL A 264 -11.52 -36.09 6.40
CA VAL A 264 -11.52 -37.22 5.48
C VAL A 264 -12.73 -38.10 5.83
N ASN A 265 -13.70 -38.17 4.92
CA ASN A 265 -14.93 -38.93 5.10
C ASN A 265 -14.81 -40.38 4.65
N TYR A 266 -13.96 -40.59 3.65
CA TYR A 266 -13.77 -41.87 2.99
C TYR A 266 -12.36 -41.87 2.38
N THR A 267 -11.69 -43.02 2.50
CA THR A 267 -10.41 -43.31 1.84
C THR A 267 -10.60 -44.59 1.06
N GLY A 268 -10.35 -44.56 -0.25
CA GLY A 268 -10.43 -45.73 -1.10
C GLY A 268 -9.33 -46.75 -0.83
N ASP A 269 -9.65 -48.04 -0.98
CA ASP A 269 -8.73 -49.18 -0.75
C ASP A 269 -7.58 -49.29 -1.78
N ILE A 270 -7.43 -48.32 -2.68
CA ILE A 270 -6.43 -48.34 -3.74
C ILE A 270 -5.21 -47.57 -3.24
N THR A 271 -4.08 -48.27 -3.11
CA THR A 271 -2.75 -47.63 -3.07
C THR A 271 -2.63 -46.81 -4.35
N PRO A 272 -2.51 -45.48 -4.28
CA PRO A 272 -2.34 -44.66 -5.47
C PRO A 272 -1.23 -45.24 -6.36
N THR A 273 -1.53 -45.51 -7.64
CA THR A 273 -0.50 -45.98 -8.59
C THR A 273 0.53 -44.90 -8.91
N ARG A 274 0.18 -43.64 -8.63
CA ARG A 274 1.06 -42.49 -8.56
C ARG A 274 1.08 -42.00 -7.13
N ASP A 275 2.26 -41.62 -6.64
CA ASP A 275 2.36 -40.94 -5.36
C ASP A 275 1.86 -39.50 -5.48
N TYR A 276 0.53 -39.33 -5.54
CA TYR A 276 -0.11 -38.02 -5.49
C TYR A 276 0.12 -37.34 -4.12
N SER A 277 0.80 -38.02 -3.18
CA SER A 277 1.18 -37.43 -1.92
C SER A 277 2.13 -36.28 -2.21
N THR A 278 1.53 -35.11 -2.04
CA THR A 278 2.10 -33.90 -1.47
C THR A 278 3.58 -33.65 -1.68
N SER A 279 3.89 -32.49 -2.25
CA SER A 279 5.26 -32.02 -2.49
C SER A 279 6.27 -32.32 -1.37
N ASP A 280 7.39 -32.97 -1.73
CA ASP A 280 8.52 -33.29 -0.84
C ASP A 280 9.46 -32.08 -0.59
N VAL A 281 9.06 -30.87 -0.98
CA VAL A 281 9.90 -29.67 -0.84
C VAL A 281 9.98 -29.26 0.64
N THR A 282 11.19 -29.19 1.20
CA THR A 282 11.39 -28.84 2.63
C THR A 282 12.07 -27.48 2.83
N LYS A 283 12.46 -26.78 1.76
CA LYS A 283 13.15 -25.47 1.81
C LYS A 283 12.66 -24.57 0.69
N ASN A 284 12.67 -23.26 0.95
CA ASN A 284 12.04 -22.24 0.09
C ASN A 284 12.86 -21.91 -1.18
N GLU A 285 13.95 -22.62 -1.43
CA GLU A 285 14.93 -22.28 -2.45
C GLU A 285 14.74 -23.14 -3.72
N THR A 286 13.98 -22.65 -4.70
CA THR A 286 14.30 -22.94 -6.10
C THR A 286 15.45 -22.02 -6.50
N THR A 287 16.68 -22.36 -6.11
CA THR A 287 17.86 -21.51 -6.40
C THR A 287 18.41 -21.71 -7.80
N THR A 288 17.92 -22.72 -8.54
CA THR A 288 18.37 -23.02 -9.89
C THR A 288 17.22 -23.31 -10.85
N THR A 289 17.45 -23.05 -12.13
CA THR A 289 16.57 -23.45 -13.26
C THR A 289 16.21 -24.94 -13.22
N VAL A 290 17.15 -25.79 -12.78
CA VAL A 290 16.94 -27.24 -12.69
C VAL A 290 15.94 -27.58 -11.58
N ASP A 291 16.03 -26.89 -10.43
CA ASP A 291 15.08 -27.09 -9.33
C ASP A 291 13.68 -26.64 -9.73
N PHE A 292 13.57 -25.47 -10.36
CA PHE A 292 12.30 -24.96 -10.89
C PHE A 292 11.65 -25.97 -11.86
N PHE A 293 12.37 -26.42 -12.89
CA PHE A 293 11.81 -27.36 -13.87
C PHE A 293 11.60 -28.77 -13.31
N THR A 294 12.35 -29.18 -12.27
CA THR A 294 12.07 -30.42 -11.53
C THR A 294 10.74 -30.32 -10.80
N GLN A 295 10.53 -29.23 -10.05
CA GLN A 295 9.28 -29.01 -9.34
C GLN A 295 8.10 -28.87 -10.28
N LEU A 296 8.24 -28.13 -11.39
CA LEU A 296 7.21 -28.00 -12.41
C LEU A 296 6.85 -29.37 -13.03
N SER A 297 7.85 -30.18 -13.38
CA SER A 297 7.65 -31.53 -13.92
C SER A 297 6.84 -32.42 -12.97
N ASN A 298 7.19 -32.40 -11.68
CA ASN A 298 6.50 -33.16 -10.63
C ASN A 298 5.08 -32.63 -10.39
N ALA A 299 4.91 -31.31 -10.36
CA ALA A 299 3.62 -30.69 -10.13
C ALA A 299 2.61 -31.03 -11.23
N VAL A 300 3.03 -30.96 -12.50
CA VAL A 300 2.20 -31.37 -13.65
C VAL A 300 1.87 -32.86 -13.59
N TYR A 301 2.86 -33.72 -13.30
CA TYR A 301 2.63 -35.17 -13.20
C TYR A 301 1.59 -35.55 -12.16
N ASN A 302 1.64 -34.91 -11.00
CA ASN A 302 0.75 -35.21 -9.87
C ASN A 302 -0.61 -34.52 -9.98
N ASN A 303 -0.76 -33.47 -10.80
CA ASN A 303 -2.03 -32.75 -10.93
C ASN A 303 -2.75 -32.96 -12.27
N SER A 304 -2.19 -33.79 -13.15
CA SER A 304 -2.83 -34.15 -14.43
C SER A 304 -4.10 -34.97 -14.25
N TYR A 305 -5.19 -34.55 -14.87
CA TYR A 305 -6.44 -35.30 -14.95
C TYR A 305 -6.32 -36.38 -16.03
N LYS A 306 -6.41 -37.66 -15.65
CA LYS A 306 -6.26 -38.82 -16.55
C LYS A 306 -4.98 -38.77 -17.40
N GLY A 307 -3.92 -38.16 -16.88
CA GLY A 307 -2.63 -38.03 -17.55
C GLY A 307 -2.47 -36.80 -18.45
N GLN A 308 -3.46 -35.91 -18.50
CA GLN A 308 -3.44 -34.66 -19.26
C GLN A 308 -3.45 -33.43 -18.33
N PRO A 309 -2.72 -32.35 -18.65
CA PRO A 309 -2.75 -31.10 -17.91
C PRO A 309 -4.01 -30.30 -18.28
N LEU A 310 -5.13 -30.61 -17.61
CA LEU A 310 -6.40 -29.93 -17.84
C LEU A 310 -6.63 -28.84 -16.80
N VAL A 311 -7.06 -27.67 -17.26
CA VAL A 311 -7.36 -26.51 -16.41
C VAL A 311 -8.83 -26.16 -16.53
N PHE A 312 -9.53 -26.08 -15.40
CA PHE A 312 -10.94 -25.68 -15.39
C PHE A 312 -11.06 -24.19 -15.11
N TYR A 313 -11.78 -23.48 -15.98
CA TYR A 313 -11.98 -22.04 -15.88
C TYR A 313 -13.45 -21.69 -16.06
N SER A 314 -14.05 -21.07 -15.04
CA SER A 314 -15.39 -20.50 -15.12
C SER A 314 -15.37 -19.00 -15.44
N GLY A 315 -14.28 -18.32 -15.07
CA GLY A 315 -14.23 -16.87 -15.03
C GLY A 315 -15.19 -16.28 -14.00
N THR A 316 -15.30 -14.96 -14.00
CA THR A 316 -16.17 -14.20 -13.08
C THR A 316 -17.25 -13.41 -13.83
N ASN A 317 -18.37 -13.14 -13.15
CA ASN A 317 -19.35 -12.18 -13.62
C ASN A 317 -18.87 -10.74 -13.39
N ILE A 318 -19.71 -9.76 -13.74
CA ILE A 318 -19.35 -8.33 -13.61
C ILE A 318 -19.06 -7.90 -12.17
N ASN A 319 -19.52 -8.64 -11.16
CA ASN A 319 -19.28 -8.35 -9.73
C ASN A 319 -18.10 -9.14 -9.16
N GLY A 320 -17.31 -9.82 -9.99
CA GLY A 320 -16.18 -10.63 -9.53
C GLY A 320 -16.57 -11.95 -8.85
N GLU A 321 -17.82 -12.42 -9.00
CA GLU A 321 -18.28 -13.72 -8.48
C GLU A 321 -18.05 -14.82 -9.52
N LEU A 322 -17.81 -16.07 -9.08
CA LEU A 322 -17.65 -17.20 -10.02
C LEU A 322 -18.89 -17.41 -10.90
N LYS A 323 -18.67 -17.68 -12.18
CA LYS A 323 -19.77 -18.11 -13.06
C LYS A 323 -20.22 -19.54 -12.70
N PRO A 324 -21.51 -19.84 -12.87
CA PRO A 324 -22.08 -21.15 -12.53
C PRO A 324 -21.62 -22.31 -13.42
N THR A 325 -21.03 -22.01 -14.58
CA THR A 325 -20.54 -22.97 -15.57
C THR A 325 -19.17 -22.53 -16.06
N GLY A 326 -18.35 -23.48 -16.52
CA GLY A 326 -17.02 -23.18 -17.05
C GLY A 326 -16.62 -24.10 -18.20
N THR A 327 -15.36 -23.95 -18.62
CA THR A 327 -14.74 -24.67 -19.73
C THR A 327 -13.52 -25.43 -19.21
N LEU A 328 -13.32 -26.63 -19.74
CA LEU A 328 -12.11 -27.42 -19.49
C LEU A 328 -11.12 -27.20 -20.63
N TYR A 329 -9.98 -26.59 -20.33
CA TYR A 329 -8.94 -26.26 -21.30
C TYR A 329 -7.88 -27.35 -21.31
N ASP A 330 -7.63 -27.94 -22.48
CA ASP A 330 -6.56 -28.92 -22.68
C ASP A 330 -5.25 -28.21 -22.99
N GLN A 331 -4.25 -28.34 -22.10
CA GLN A 331 -2.91 -27.74 -22.24
C GLN A 331 -1.87 -28.72 -22.81
N GLN A 332 -2.28 -29.91 -23.25
CA GLN A 332 -1.37 -30.99 -23.62
C GLN A 332 -0.43 -30.62 -24.77
N GLU A 333 -0.92 -29.98 -25.82
CA GLU A 333 -0.10 -29.58 -26.98
C GLU A 333 0.96 -28.55 -26.58
N LEU A 334 0.57 -27.55 -25.79
CA LEU A 334 1.50 -26.54 -25.25
C LEU A 334 2.58 -27.21 -24.39
N PHE A 335 2.21 -28.11 -23.48
CA PHE A 335 3.15 -28.82 -22.62
C PHE A 335 4.09 -29.76 -23.41
N ASN A 336 3.58 -30.44 -24.44
CA ASN A 336 4.37 -31.32 -25.31
C ASN A 336 5.48 -30.56 -26.05
N ALA A 337 5.21 -29.31 -26.45
CA ALA A 337 6.19 -28.46 -27.13
C ALA A 337 7.44 -28.16 -26.28
N PHE A 338 7.33 -28.20 -24.94
CA PHE A 338 8.47 -28.05 -24.04
C PHE A 338 9.33 -29.32 -23.95
N GLY A 339 8.76 -30.49 -24.28
CA GLY A 339 9.43 -31.79 -24.20
C GLY A 339 10.14 -32.19 -25.49
N ALA A 340 9.59 -31.84 -26.66
CA ALA A 340 10.12 -32.24 -27.96
C ALA A 340 9.90 -31.18 -29.06
N GLY A 341 10.71 -31.24 -30.12
CA GLY A 341 10.63 -30.33 -31.25
C GLY A 341 11.45 -29.04 -31.07
N THR A 342 11.11 -28.01 -31.86
CA THR A 342 11.90 -26.76 -31.99
C THR A 342 12.05 -25.98 -30.68
N TYR A 343 11.05 -26.04 -29.80
CA TYR A 343 11.04 -25.32 -28.52
C TYR A 343 11.39 -26.20 -27.32
N SER A 344 11.90 -27.41 -27.58
CA SER A 344 12.17 -28.36 -26.51
C SER A 344 13.23 -27.84 -25.55
N ILE A 345 12.89 -27.92 -24.27
CA ILE A 345 13.80 -27.87 -23.13
C ILE A 345 13.86 -29.25 -22.43
N GLY A 346 13.28 -30.31 -23.01
CA GLY A 346 13.22 -31.65 -22.42
C GLY A 346 12.30 -31.79 -21.20
N LEU A 347 11.42 -30.81 -20.97
CA LEU A 347 10.45 -30.85 -19.89
C LEU A 347 9.36 -31.87 -20.23
N THR A 348 9.22 -32.87 -19.37
CA THR A 348 8.17 -33.89 -19.46
C THR A 348 7.56 -34.08 -18.08
N ALA A 349 6.35 -34.63 -17.97
CA ALA A 349 5.76 -34.97 -16.68
C ALA A 349 6.47 -36.21 -16.10
N ARG A 350 7.06 -36.10 -14.89
CA ARG A 350 7.86 -37.15 -14.24
C ARG A 350 7.41 -37.39 -12.79
N SER A 351 7.69 -38.57 -12.25
CA SER A 351 7.47 -38.87 -10.83
C SER A 351 8.48 -38.16 -9.93
N ASN A 352 8.11 -37.92 -8.67
CA ASN A 352 8.90 -37.15 -7.66
C ASN A 352 10.37 -37.58 -7.53
N SER A 353 10.70 -38.84 -7.84
CA SER A 353 12.06 -39.39 -7.80
C SER A 353 12.99 -38.92 -8.92
N ASN A 354 12.48 -38.27 -9.96
CA ASN A 354 13.23 -38.00 -11.19
C ASN A 354 13.50 -36.50 -11.34
N GLN A 355 14.77 -36.13 -11.16
CA GLN A 355 15.20 -34.76 -11.41
C GLN A 355 15.07 -34.39 -12.90
N TYR A 356 14.73 -33.13 -13.16
CA TYR A 356 14.88 -32.56 -14.50
C TYR A 356 16.37 -32.52 -14.86
N SER A 357 16.66 -32.74 -16.14
CA SER A 357 18.01 -32.64 -16.68
C SER A 357 17.92 -31.96 -18.04
N PHE A 358 18.88 -31.08 -18.34
CA PHE A 358 18.97 -30.47 -19.67
C PHE A 358 19.01 -31.56 -20.76
N PRO A 359 18.32 -31.37 -21.90
CA PRO A 359 18.37 -32.31 -23.01
C PRO A 359 19.80 -32.54 -23.50
N GLU A 360 20.10 -33.78 -23.88
CA GLU A 360 21.39 -34.09 -24.52
C GLU A 360 21.55 -33.25 -25.80
N GLY A 361 22.70 -32.58 -25.94
CA GLY A 361 22.98 -31.70 -27.08
C GLY A 361 22.34 -30.31 -27.02
N SER A 362 21.56 -29.98 -25.98
CA SER A 362 21.10 -28.60 -25.74
C SER A 362 22.20 -27.72 -25.13
N ASN A 363 22.03 -26.40 -25.20
CA ASN A 363 22.89 -25.44 -24.50
C ASN A 363 22.22 -25.00 -23.17
N PRO A 364 22.72 -25.46 -22.00
CA PRO A 364 22.16 -25.11 -20.69
C PRO A 364 22.14 -23.61 -20.40
N GLU A 365 23.13 -22.85 -20.91
CA GLU A 365 23.20 -21.40 -20.69
C GLU A 365 22.00 -20.68 -21.30
N ILE A 366 21.53 -21.14 -22.46
CA ILE A 366 20.38 -20.54 -23.15
C ILE A 366 19.07 -20.86 -22.41
N ILE A 367 18.93 -22.07 -21.86
CA ILE A 367 17.77 -22.46 -21.05
C ILE A 367 17.73 -21.66 -19.74
N ASN A 368 18.87 -21.57 -19.04
CA ASN A 368 19.01 -20.77 -17.83
C ASN A 368 18.67 -19.30 -18.10
N LYS A 369 19.24 -18.72 -19.15
CA LYS A 369 18.95 -17.34 -19.53
C LYS A 369 17.46 -17.13 -19.82
N GLY A 370 16.82 -18.05 -20.54
CA GLY A 370 15.39 -17.95 -20.83
C GLY A 370 14.52 -18.00 -19.57
N HIS A 371 14.89 -18.85 -18.60
CA HIS A 371 14.21 -18.91 -17.30
C HIS A 371 14.39 -17.61 -16.50
N GLU A 372 15.64 -17.13 -16.35
CA GLU A 372 15.97 -15.91 -15.60
C GLU A 372 15.35 -14.65 -16.24
N ASP A 373 15.40 -14.54 -17.57
CA ASP A 373 14.77 -13.42 -18.28
C ASP A 373 13.25 -13.44 -18.12
N ALA A 374 12.63 -14.62 -18.08
CA ALA A 374 11.19 -14.75 -17.86
C ALA A 374 10.77 -14.29 -16.46
N LEU A 375 11.49 -14.71 -15.42
CA LEU A 375 11.21 -14.24 -14.05
C LEU A 375 11.36 -12.72 -13.95
N ARG A 376 12.45 -12.15 -14.48
CA ARG A 376 12.63 -10.68 -14.54
C ARG A 376 11.56 -9.98 -15.37
N ALA A 377 11.06 -10.62 -16.44
CA ALA A 377 9.98 -10.06 -17.24
C ALA A 377 8.67 -10.03 -16.46
N ILE A 378 8.38 -11.09 -15.70
CA ILE A 378 7.18 -11.20 -14.88
C ILE A 378 7.23 -10.24 -13.70
N ASP A 379 8.35 -10.15 -12.99
CA ASP A 379 8.60 -9.15 -11.92
C ASP A 379 8.42 -7.71 -12.43
N LEU A 380 8.95 -7.42 -13.62
CA LEU A 380 8.74 -6.12 -14.26
C LEU A 380 7.27 -5.88 -14.63
N ILE A 381 6.54 -6.89 -15.08
CA ILE A 381 5.11 -6.78 -15.41
C ILE A 381 4.25 -6.64 -14.15
N SER A 382 4.58 -7.36 -13.07
CA SER A 382 3.83 -7.38 -11.82
C SER A 382 4.00 -6.07 -11.03
N SER A 383 5.19 -5.47 -11.07
CA SER A 383 5.49 -4.16 -10.51
C SER A 383 5.00 -2.99 -11.38
N SER A 384 4.77 -3.21 -12.68
CA SER A 384 4.30 -2.15 -13.57
C SER A 384 2.82 -1.84 -13.34
N THR A 385 2.58 -0.64 -12.85
CA THR A 385 1.25 -0.03 -12.76
C THR A 385 1.15 1.12 -13.74
N ASN A 386 -0.04 1.32 -14.33
CA ASN A 386 -0.35 2.51 -15.16
C ASN A 386 -1.56 3.24 -14.60
N PRO A 387 -1.46 3.71 -13.34
CA PRO A 387 -2.58 4.36 -12.70
C PRO A 387 -2.89 5.67 -13.46
N THR A 388 -4.18 5.96 -13.68
CA THR A 388 -4.62 7.13 -14.43
C THR A 388 -5.18 8.21 -13.50
N GLU A 389 -5.32 9.46 -14.00
CA GLU A 389 -6.00 10.54 -13.25
C GLU A 389 -7.45 10.16 -12.92
N GLU A 390 -8.13 9.44 -13.82
CA GLU A 390 -9.50 8.96 -13.66
C GLU A 390 -9.65 7.91 -12.55
N ASP A 391 -8.62 7.07 -12.37
CA ASP A 391 -8.52 6.13 -11.24
C ASP A 391 -7.98 6.79 -9.96
N HIS A 392 -7.85 8.12 -9.91
CA HIS A 392 -7.19 8.86 -8.83
C HIS A 392 -5.77 8.34 -8.51
N TYR A 393 -5.11 7.85 -9.53
CA TYR A 393 -3.84 7.15 -9.49
C TYR A 393 -3.80 5.86 -8.66
N TRP A 394 -4.94 5.20 -8.45
CA TRP A 394 -4.98 3.84 -7.93
C TRP A 394 -4.93 2.81 -9.06
N THR A 395 -4.22 1.71 -8.83
CA THR A 395 -4.30 0.52 -9.68
C THR A 395 -5.39 -0.38 -9.14
N ILE A 396 -6.47 -0.53 -9.91
CA ILE A 396 -7.63 -1.31 -9.53
C ILE A 396 -7.72 -2.55 -10.42
N ASN A 397 -7.64 -3.73 -9.82
CA ASN A 397 -7.81 -5.00 -10.53
C ASN A 397 -8.98 -5.79 -9.94
N THR A 398 -10.04 -5.96 -10.73
CA THR A 398 -11.26 -6.67 -10.35
C THR A 398 -11.41 -8.05 -11.01
N THR A 399 -10.34 -8.57 -11.62
CA THR A 399 -10.35 -9.85 -12.35
C THR A 399 -9.49 -10.94 -11.71
N LEU A 400 -8.85 -10.65 -10.56
CA LEU A 400 -8.02 -11.62 -9.84
C LEU A 400 -8.81 -12.83 -9.33
N GLY A 401 -8.11 -13.93 -9.09
CA GLY A 401 -8.67 -15.20 -8.61
C GLY A 401 -9.19 -16.15 -9.70
N GLN A 402 -9.27 -15.70 -10.96
CA GLN A 402 -9.61 -16.51 -12.13
C GLN A 402 -8.79 -16.06 -13.34
N TYR A 403 -8.01 -16.96 -13.91
CA TYR A 403 -7.11 -16.70 -15.03
C TYR A 403 -7.49 -17.58 -16.21
N GLU A 404 -7.96 -16.97 -17.29
CA GLU A 404 -8.32 -17.73 -18.48
C GLU A 404 -7.08 -18.45 -19.04
N PRO A 405 -7.15 -19.76 -19.36
CA PRO A 405 -6.00 -20.53 -19.88
C PRO A 405 -5.60 -20.19 -21.33
N ASN A 406 -5.39 -18.90 -21.59
CA ASN A 406 -4.88 -18.30 -22.82
C ASN A 406 -3.55 -17.54 -22.53
N TYR A 407 -2.91 -16.99 -23.56
CA TYR A 407 -1.61 -16.33 -23.39
C TYR A 407 -1.63 -15.16 -22.40
N ALA A 408 -2.68 -14.32 -22.42
CA ALA A 408 -2.76 -13.16 -21.52
C ALA A 408 -3.03 -13.60 -20.08
N GLY A 409 -3.93 -14.56 -19.88
CA GLY A 409 -4.25 -15.10 -18.57
C GLY A 409 -3.08 -15.84 -17.92
N TRP A 410 -2.25 -16.57 -18.69
CA TRP A 410 -1.02 -17.16 -18.14
C TRP A 410 0.01 -16.11 -17.71
N ILE A 411 0.13 -14.98 -18.42
CA ILE A 411 0.99 -13.87 -17.99
C ILE A 411 0.45 -13.26 -16.69
N THR A 412 -0.86 -13.04 -16.59
CA THR A 412 -1.48 -12.53 -15.36
C THR A 412 -1.34 -13.51 -14.20
N ALA A 413 -1.58 -14.80 -14.41
CA ALA A 413 -1.42 -15.84 -13.39
C ALA A 413 0.02 -15.91 -12.88
N ALA A 414 1.00 -15.81 -13.79
CA ALA A 414 2.42 -15.76 -13.45
C ALA A 414 2.76 -14.51 -12.64
N ALA A 415 2.31 -13.32 -13.06
CA ALA A 415 2.52 -12.07 -12.33
C ALA A 415 1.92 -12.10 -10.91
N VAL A 416 0.75 -12.72 -10.74
CA VAL A 416 0.17 -12.91 -9.41
C VAL A 416 0.95 -13.93 -8.60
N ALA A 417 1.39 -15.04 -9.20
CA ALA A 417 2.18 -16.06 -8.52
C ALA A 417 3.55 -15.55 -8.04
N ASP A 418 4.13 -14.60 -8.76
CA ASP A 418 5.39 -13.92 -8.44
C ASP A 418 5.28 -12.99 -7.23
N VAL A 419 4.19 -12.22 -7.11
CA VAL A 419 3.95 -11.30 -5.99
C VAL A 419 3.38 -12.02 -4.76
N GLY A 420 2.43 -12.92 -4.95
CA GLY A 420 1.73 -13.58 -3.85
C GLY A 420 0.59 -14.48 -4.31
N LEU A 421 0.77 -15.79 -4.13
CA LEU A 421 -0.26 -16.79 -4.43
C LEU A 421 -1.51 -16.63 -3.55
N GLY A 422 -2.66 -17.05 -4.09
CA GLY A 422 -3.90 -17.16 -3.33
C GLY A 422 -4.74 -15.89 -3.32
N ALA A 423 -4.61 -15.05 -4.37
CA ALA A 423 -5.48 -13.91 -4.61
C ALA A 423 -6.95 -14.29 -4.49
N ASN A 424 -7.72 -13.44 -3.81
CA ASN A 424 -9.16 -13.60 -3.72
C ASN A 424 -9.82 -13.41 -5.08
N LEU A 425 -11.01 -13.98 -5.23
CA LEU A 425 -11.97 -13.42 -6.17
C LEU A 425 -12.25 -11.98 -5.79
N ALA A 426 -12.41 -11.11 -6.79
CA ALA A 426 -12.63 -9.70 -6.51
C ALA A 426 -13.89 -9.43 -5.67
N SER A 427 -14.93 -10.29 -5.80
CA SER A 427 -16.12 -10.28 -4.93
C SER A 427 -15.83 -10.54 -3.45
N ASP A 428 -14.86 -11.41 -3.14
CA ASP A 428 -14.45 -11.67 -1.76
C ASP A 428 -13.56 -10.55 -1.22
N GLY A 429 -12.59 -10.11 -2.03
CA GLY A 429 -11.82 -8.92 -1.72
C GLY A 429 -11.10 -8.30 -2.91
N THR A 430 -11.11 -6.97 -2.97
CA THR A 430 -10.43 -6.16 -3.99
C THR A 430 -9.40 -5.25 -3.32
N TYR A 431 -8.24 -5.07 -3.96
CA TYR A 431 -7.07 -4.43 -3.36
C TYR A 431 -6.54 -3.27 -4.22
N PRO A 432 -7.20 -2.10 -4.27
CA PRO A 432 -6.60 -0.93 -4.90
C PRO A 432 -5.25 -0.60 -4.26
N GLN A 433 -4.24 -0.38 -5.10
CA GLN A 433 -2.89 -0.06 -4.65
C GLN A 433 -2.34 1.17 -5.36
N THR A 434 -1.51 1.96 -4.69
CA THR A 434 -0.84 3.11 -5.29
C THR A 434 0.50 3.42 -4.62
N SER A 435 1.44 3.91 -5.42
CA SER A 435 2.68 4.58 -4.99
C SER A 435 2.66 6.07 -5.33
N LYS A 436 1.49 6.60 -5.75
CA LYS A 436 1.35 7.94 -6.29
C LYS A 436 0.42 8.79 -5.44
N GLY A 437 0.85 10.03 -5.18
CA GLY A 437 0.03 11.09 -4.62
C GLY A 437 -0.15 12.24 -5.61
N ILE A 438 -0.93 13.25 -5.21
CA ILE A 438 -1.03 14.52 -5.93
C ILE A 438 -0.50 15.67 -5.08
N GLY A 439 0.35 16.49 -5.69
CA GLY A 439 0.76 17.78 -5.16
C GLY A 439 -0.27 18.86 -5.49
N LYS A 440 0.17 19.89 -6.22
CA LYS A 440 -0.65 21.06 -6.59
C LYS A 440 -1.54 20.83 -7.81
N SER A 441 -1.23 19.83 -8.62
CA SER A 441 -1.98 19.49 -9.82
C SER A 441 -2.40 18.03 -9.80
N ARG A 442 -3.67 17.79 -10.14
CA ARG A 442 -4.16 16.43 -10.38
C ARG A 442 -3.56 15.78 -11.62
N LYS A 443 -2.96 16.55 -12.53
CA LYS A 443 -2.41 16.04 -13.80
C LYS A 443 -0.96 15.55 -13.70
N HIS A 444 -0.29 15.84 -12.58
CA HIS A 444 1.12 15.55 -12.37
C HIS A 444 1.25 14.80 -11.05
N PRO A 445 1.07 13.46 -11.05
CA PRO A 445 1.22 12.66 -9.85
C PRO A 445 2.69 12.65 -9.43
N GLU A 446 2.92 12.63 -8.13
CA GLU A 446 4.24 12.52 -7.50
C GLU A 446 4.37 11.14 -6.84
N ASP A 447 5.58 10.61 -6.74
CA ASP A 447 5.82 9.44 -5.89
C ASP A 447 5.54 9.79 -4.43
N LEU A 448 4.93 8.85 -3.72
CA LEU A 448 4.77 8.93 -2.27
C LEU A 448 6.15 8.78 -1.62
N SER A 449 6.54 9.75 -0.79
CA SER A 449 7.84 9.80 -0.13
C SER A 449 7.73 10.23 1.34
N SER A 450 8.52 9.63 2.22
CA SER A 450 8.57 9.94 3.65
C SER A 450 9.01 11.36 4.01
N GLN A 451 9.51 12.12 3.01
CA GLN A 451 9.85 13.54 3.13
C GLN A 451 8.63 14.45 3.26
N HIS A 452 7.43 13.93 3.01
CA HIS A 452 6.20 14.71 2.98
C HIS A 452 5.09 14.04 3.78
N ASP A 453 4.13 14.87 4.21
CA ASP A 453 2.90 14.38 4.80
C ASP A 453 1.81 14.34 3.74
N TYR A 454 0.90 13.39 3.89
CA TYR A 454 -0.21 13.18 2.98
C TYR A 454 -1.51 12.99 3.75
N SER A 455 -2.63 13.19 3.06
CA SER A 455 -3.95 12.84 3.57
C SER A 455 -4.73 12.02 2.56
N ILE A 456 -5.51 11.08 3.07
CA ILE A 456 -6.56 10.38 2.35
C ILE A 456 -7.88 10.81 2.98
N THR A 457 -8.78 11.43 2.22
CA THR A 457 -10.05 11.93 2.76
C THR A 457 -11.25 11.32 2.05
N PHE A 458 -12.06 10.58 2.80
CA PHE A 458 -13.34 10.04 2.39
C PHE A 458 -14.42 11.09 2.72
N THR A 459 -15.12 11.56 1.70
CA THR A 459 -16.16 12.60 1.75
C THR A 459 -17.52 12.03 1.33
N PRO A 460 -18.63 12.71 1.64
CA PRO A 460 -19.94 12.30 1.15
C PRO A 460 -20.08 12.20 -0.38
N GLU A 461 -19.25 12.93 -1.12
CA GLU A 461 -19.22 12.94 -2.59
C GLU A 461 -18.47 11.73 -3.17
N ASN A 462 -17.56 11.09 -2.40
CA ASN A 462 -16.90 9.83 -2.75
C ASN A 462 -17.45 8.63 -1.94
N SER A 463 -18.76 8.66 -1.68
CA SER A 463 -19.57 7.60 -1.05
C SER A 463 -19.50 7.51 0.49
N LYS A 464 -19.04 8.55 1.19
CA LYS A 464 -18.92 8.64 2.66
C LYS A 464 -17.89 7.68 3.27
N LEU A 465 -17.72 6.49 2.67
CA LEU A 465 -16.82 5.40 3.04
C LEU A 465 -16.55 4.52 1.81
N ALA A 466 -15.61 3.60 1.92
CA ALA A 466 -15.38 2.62 0.85
C ALA A 466 -16.59 1.67 0.69
N PRO A 467 -17.01 1.33 -0.54
CA PRO A 467 -18.30 0.67 -0.80
C PRO A 467 -18.26 -0.82 -0.44
N ILE A 468 -18.67 -1.16 0.77
CA ILE A 468 -18.73 -2.54 1.30
C ILE A 468 -20.16 -2.96 1.66
N ASN A 469 -20.48 -4.23 1.47
CA ASN A 469 -21.69 -4.85 2.01
C ASN A 469 -21.40 -5.47 3.37
N GLN A 470 -22.31 -5.31 4.33
CA GLN A 470 -22.20 -5.97 5.64
C GLN A 470 -22.44 -7.49 5.53
N PRO A 471 -21.68 -8.35 6.25
CA PRO A 471 -20.58 -8.03 7.16
C PRO A 471 -19.22 -8.01 6.44
N GLY A 472 -18.90 -6.89 5.81
CA GLY A 472 -17.65 -6.61 5.11
C GLY A 472 -16.85 -5.57 5.88
N PHE A 473 -15.65 -5.27 5.41
CA PHE A 473 -14.81 -4.24 6.01
C PHE A 473 -13.86 -3.65 4.97
N TRP A 474 -13.36 -2.46 5.26
CA TRP A 474 -12.31 -1.83 4.45
C TRP A 474 -11.19 -1.34 5.34
N SER A 475 -10.01 -1.15 4.75
CA SER A 475 -8.83 -0.66 5.44
C SER A 475 -7.81 -0.04 4.50
N VAL A 476 -6.92 0.76 5.07
CA VAL A 476 -5.73 1.33 4.43
C VAL A 476 -4.51 0.90 5.23
N THR A 477 -3.47 0.43 4.55
CA THR A 477 -2.18 0.06 5.14
C THR A 477 -1.06 0.72 4.33
N VAL A 478 -0.04 1.25 5.03
CA VAL A 478 1.19 1.76 4.42
C VAL A 478 2.27 0.68 4.46
N TYR A 479 2.98 0.51 3.36
CA TYR A 479 4.09 -0.41 3.21
C TYR A 479 5.34 0.34 2.76
N GLU A 480 6.51 -0.18 3.13
CA GLU A 480 7.79 0.19 2.55
C GLU A 480 7.76 -0.01 1.01
N ASN A 481 8.75 0.54 0.30
CA ASN A 481 8.79 0.43 -1.16
C ASN A 481 8.87 -1.02 -1.67
N ASP A 482 9.39 -1.94 -0.86
CA ASP A 482 9.46 -3.37 -1.15
C ASP A 482 8.19 -4.14 -0.73
N ASN A 483 7.14 -3.40 -0.35
CA ASN A 483 5.83 -3.91 0.04
C ASN A 483 5.79 -4.68 1.37
N PHE A 484 6.82 -4.59 2.22
CA PHE A 484 6.76 -5.03 3.61
C PHE A 484 6.21 -3.95 4.55
N LEU A 485 5.73 -4.34 5.74
CA LEU A 485 5.16 -3.39 6.70
C LEU A 485 6.23 -2.36 7.13
N VAL A 486 5.80 -1.10 7.31
CA VAL A 486 6.65 -0.03 7.84
C VAL A 486 7.12 -0.39 9.25
N GLY A 487 8.43 -0.36 9.49
CA GLY A 487 9.03 -0.57 10.82
C GLY A 487 9.37 -2.02 11.20
N THR A 488 9.99 -2.80 10.30
CA THR A 488 10.50 -4.16 10.60
C THR A 488 11.93 -4.21 11.18
N ASP A 489 12.61 -3.07 11.36
CA ASP A 489 13.88 -3.02 12.11
C ASP A 489 13.59 -3.22 13.60
N LYS A 490 13.91 -4.43 14.07
CA LYS A 490 13.55 -5.07 15.36
C LYS A 490 13.80 -4.28 16.65
N ASP A 491 14.38 -3.08 16.59
CA ASP A 491 14.94 -2.41 17.76
C ASP A 491 14.35 -1.02 18.10
N ASN A 492 13.60 -0.29 17.26
CA ASN A 492 12.99 0.99 17.68
C ASN A 492 11.99 1.64 16.68
N LEU A 493 10.72 1.22 16.71
CA LEU A 493 9.47 1.97 16.40
C LEU A 493 8.43 1.00 15.81
N ASN A 494 7.17 1.12 16.24
CA ASN A 494 6.02 0.21 16.02
C ASN A 494 5.92 -1.00 16.98
N ASN A 495 5.75 -0.73 18.27
CA ASN A 495 5.47 -1.74 19.31
C ASN A 495 3.98 -2.17 19.35
N PHE A 496 3.36 -2.56 18.23
CA PHE A 496 1.93 -2.87 18.23
C PHE A 496 1.53 -4.21 17.67
N TYR A 497 1.89 -5.29 18.37
CA TYR A 497 1.02 -6.46 18.47
C TYR A 497 1.07 -7.06 19.88
N LEU A 498 -0.11 -7.34 20.44
CA LEU A 498 -0.31 -8.29 21.54
C LEU A 498 0.45 -8.06 22.87
N LYS A 499 1.11 -6.90 23.06
CA LYS A 499 1.78 -6.50 24.31
C LYS A 499 1.08 -5.31 24.98
N ASN A 500 0.25 -5.65 25.96
CA ASN A 500 -0.38 -4.90 27.07
C ASN A 500 -0.72 -3.39 27.04
N GLU A 501 -0.15 -2.48 26.22
CA GLU A 501 -0.50 -1.04 26.30
C GLU A 501 -0.53 -0.35 24.92
N PHE A 502 -1.64 0.36 24.63
CA PHE A 502 -1.78 1.23 23.46
C PHE A 502 -1.18 2.60 23.76
N ASP A 503 -0.37 3.12 22.84
CA ASP A 503 0.19 4.47 22.87
C ASP A 503 -0.20 5.22 21.58
N PRO A 504 -1.04 6.27 21.65
CA PRO A 504 -1.45 7.05 20.47
C PRO A 504 -0.29 7.78 19.77
N THR A 505 0.92 7.77 20.34
CA THR A 505 2.09 8.45 19.79
C THR A 505 3.01 7.56 18.95
N THR A 506 2.80 6.23 18.91
CA THR A 506 3.75 5.27 18.30
C THR A 506 3.26 4.56 17.02
N GLY A 507 2.21 5.07 16.36
CA GLY A 507 1.77 4.68 15.02
C GLY A 507 0.96 3.39 14.96
N VAL A 508 0.24 3.11 13.86
CA VAL A 508 -0.56 1.89 13.71
C VAL A 508 -0.41 1.27 12.32
N TYR A 509 -0.60 -0.04 12.15
CA TYR A 509 -0.38 -0.70 10.85
C TYR A 509 -1.46 -0.37 9.82
N SER A 510 -2.73 -0.36 10.25
CA SER A 510 -3.85 -0.17 9.35
C SER A 510 -5.00 0.62 9.98
N LEU A 511 -5.71 1.39 9.17
CA LEU A 511 -6.91 2.12 9.61
C LEU A 511 -8.05 1.82 8.67
N GLY A 512 -9.22 1.52 9.23
CA GLY A 512 -10.35 1.05 8.45
C GLY A 512 -11.68 1.11 9.20
N SER A 513 -12.70 0.47 8.64
CA SER A 513 -14.06 0.44 9.21
C SER A 513 -14.09 -0.01 10.68
N ASN A 514 -13.18 -0.90 11.09
CA ASN A 514 -13.07 -1.35 12.48
C ASN A 514 -12.75 -0.22 13.47
N GLN A 515 -11.88 0.73 13.08
CA GLN A 515 -11.53 1.89 13.91
C GLN A 515 -12.49 3.06 13.73
N PHE A 516 -13.17 3.13 12.57
CA PHE A 516 -14.08 4.22 12.20
C PHE A 516 -15.57 3.92 12.37
N ASP A 517 -15.95 2.86 13.10
CA ASP A 517 -17.34 2.44 13.31
C ASP A 517 -18.28 3.58 13.79
N TYR A 518 -17.77 4.56 14.54
CA TYR A 518 -18.55 5.76 14.90
C TYR A 518 -18.92 6.61 13.68
N ALA A 519 -18.00 6.83 12.74
CA ALA A 519 -18.25 7.62 11.54
C ALA A 519 -19.31 6.97 10.63
N GLU A 520 -19.34 5.63 10.58
CA GLU A 520 -20.34 4.88 9.80
C GLU A 520 -21.77 5.06 10.36
N ASN A 521 -21.92 5.33 11.66
CA ASN A 521 -23.21 5.36 12.35
C ASN A 521 -23.80 6.77 12.58
N TYR A 522 -22.99 7.84 12.58
CA TYR A 522 -23.45 9.21 12.89
C TYR A 522 -23.38 10.21 11.72
N GLY A 523 -22.89 9.76 10.56
CA GLY A 523 -23.23 10.25 9.22
C GLY A 523 -23.34 11.76 8.99
N GLU A 524 -22.20 12.45 8.80
CA GLU A 524 -22.04 13.67 7.95
C GLU A 524 -20.62 14.27 7.97
N VAL A 525 -19.59 13.55 8.46
CA VAL A 525 -18.25 14.10 8.66
C VAL A 525 -17.26 13.52 7.65
N ASP A 526 -16.37 14.36 7.12
CA ASP A 526 -15.21 13.92 6.33
C ASP A 526 -14.31 13.05 7.20
N LEU A 527 -13.89 11.90 6.67
CA LEU A 527 -12.97 10.99 7.34
C LEU A 527 -11.60 11.13 6.69
N SER A 528 -10.65 11.70 7.43
CA SER A 528 -9.27 11.91 6.97
C SER A 528 -8.31 10.96 7.70
N ILE A 529 -7.48 10.26 6.94
CA ILE A 529 -6.32 9.51 7.42
C ILE A 529 -5.07 10.29 7.01
N THR A 530 -4.22 10.64 7.97
CA THR A 530 -2.92 11.27 7.71
C THR A 530 -1.86 10.20 7.49
N LEU A 531 -1.00 10.37 6.50
CA LEU A 531 0.21 9.56 6.30
C LEU A 531 1.42 10.45 6.56
N ALA A 532 2.23 10.11 7.56
CA ALA A 532 3.42 10.86 7.94
C ALA A 532 4.43 9.94 8.65
N SER A 533 5.71 10.28 8.70
CA SER A 533 6.71 9.44 9.40
C SER A 533 6.76 9.69 10.91
N THR A 534 6.18 10.79 11.36
CA THR A 534 6.07 11.17 12.78
C THR A 534 4.61 11.40 13.14
N SER A 535 4.22 11.03 14.37
CA SER A 535 2.88 11.35 14.87
C SER A 535 2.63 12.85 14.75
N PRO A 536 1.49 13.27 14.17
CA PRO A 536 1.15 14.68 14.04
C PRO A 536 0.80 15.34 15.39
N GLY A 537 0.77 14.58 16.51
CA GLY A 537 0.53 15.09 17.86
C GLY A 537 -0.65 14.42 18.57
N SER A 538 -0.93 14.81 19.82
CA SER A 538 -1.94 14.17 20.70
C SER A 538 -3.36 14.74 20.57
N ASN A 539 -3.62 15.58 19.57
CA ASN A 539 -4.94 16.18 19.33
C ASN A 539 -5.92 15.17 18.68
N SER A 540 -7.19 15.57 18.54
CA SER A 540 -8.30 14.70 18.09
C SER A 540 -8.09 13.98 16.75
N THR A 541 -7.27 14.53 15.84
CA THR A 541 -6.96 13.93 14.53
C THR A 541 -5.69 13.09 14.53
N GLY A 542 -4.77 13.29 15.48
CA GLY A 542 -3.51 12.54 15.53
C GLY A 542 -3.65 11.05 15.82
N GLN A 543 -4.87 10.64 16.15
CA GLN A 543 -5.27 9.24 16.32
C GLN A 543 -5.49 8.54 14.97
N TYR A 544 -5.82 9.26 13.90
CA TYR A 544 -6.09 8.67 12.56
C TYR A 544 -4.91 8.87 11.62
N TRP A 545 -3.76 8.41 12.08
CA TRP A 545 -2.48 8.54 11.39
C TRP A 545 -1.87 7.17 11.11
N LEU A 546 -1.37 6.98 9.90
CA LEU A 546 -0.56 5.82 9.50
C LEU A 546 0.91 6.24 9.35
N PRO A 547 1.85 5.52 10.00
CA PRO A 547 3.27 5.77 9.86
C PRO A 547 3.74 5.46 8.44
N THR A 548 4.49 6.39 7.86
CA THR A 548 5.29 6.16 6.66
C THR A 548 6.73 5.80 7.06
N PRO A 549 7.55 5.25 6.15
CA PRO A 549 8.96 4.95 6.43
C PRO A 549 9.72 6.15 7.02
N ALA A 550 10.75 5.89 7.82
CA ALA A 550 11.65 6.95 8.28
C ALA A 550 12.54 7.45 7.12
N GLU A 551 12.83 8.75 7.09
CA GLU A 551 13.68 9.34 6.05
C GLU A 551 15.13 8.83 6.16
N GLY A 552 15.61 8.17 5.10
CA GLY A 552 16.95 7.56 5.07
C GLY A 552 17.01 6.07 5.42
N SER A 553 15.86 5.39 5.58
CA SER A 553 15.79 3.95 5.27
C SER A 553 16.20 3.76 3.80
N ARG A 554 16.60 2.55 3.37
CA ARG A 554 17.18 2.31 2.02
C ARG A 554 16.29 2.77 0.84
N ASN A 555 15.04 3.15 1.10
CA ASN A 555 14.13 3.75 0.14
C ASN A 555 13.19 4.74 0.85
N ASP A 556 13.17 6.00 0.44
CA ASP A 556 12.25 7.01 1.01
C ASP A 556 10.85 6.92 0.41
N GLN A 557 10.65 6.09 -0.63
CA GLN A 557 9.34 5.85 -1.24
C GLN A 557 8.53 4.80 -0.47
N PHE A 558 7.20 4.87 -0.59
CA PHE A 558 6.30 3.93 0.07
C PHE A 558 5.07 3.61 -0.78
N ASN A 559 4.42 2.49 -0.47
CA ASN A 559 3.22 2.02 -1.14
C ASN A 559 2.02 2.07 -0.19
N VAL A 560 0.84 2.32 -0.74
CA VAL A 560 -0.43 2.29 0.01
C VAL A 560 -1.36 1.27 -0.64
N ILE A 561 -1.91 0.39 0.18
CA ILE A 561 -2.93 -0.58 -0.25
C ILE A 561 -4.21 -0.30 0.52
N LEU A 562 -5.30 -0.07 -0.22
CA LEU A 562 -6.66 -0.07 0.29
C LEU A 562 -7.24 -1.46 0.07
N ARG A 563 -7.86 -2.05 1.09
CA ARG A 563 -8.51 -3.36 1.00
C ARG A 563 -10.00 -3.19 1.14
N LEU A 564 -10.77 -3.84 0.26
CA LEU A 564 -12.22 -3.94 0.34
C LEU A 564 -12.58 -5.41 0.46
N TYR A 565 -13.19 -5.81 1.58
CA TYR A 565 -13.73 -7.15 1.78
C TYR A 565 -15.25 -7.12 1.70
N ASN A 566 -15.82 -8.00 0.88
CA ASN A 566 -17.23 -7.92 0.45
C ASN A 566 -17.62 -6.57 -0.19
N PRO A 567 -16.89 -6.09 -1.23
CA PRO A 567 -17.25 -4.88 -1.96
C PRO A 567 -18.68 -4.91 -2.52
N THR A 568 -19.32 -3.75 -2.55
CA THR A 568 -20.69 -3.60 -3.03
C THR A 568 -20.78 -3.95 -4.52
N PRO A 569 -21.69 -4.86 -4.95
CA PRO A 569 -21.85 -5.23 -6.34
C PRO A 569 -22.49 -4.12 -7.18
N THR A 570 -22.32 -4.19 -8.49
CA THR A 570 -22.94 -3.25 -9.44
C THR A 570 -24.46 -3.42 -9.43
N ARG A 571 -25.21 -2.32 -9.20
CA ARG A 571 -26.69 -2.30 -9.23
C ARG A 571 -27.21 -1.91 -10.61
N ALA A 572 -28.38 -2.46 -10.99
CA ALA A 572 -28.95 -2.30 -12.33
C ALA A 572 -29.41 -0.87 -12.71
N ASN A 573 -29.55 0.05 -11.75
CA ASN A 573 -30.19 1.36 -11.95
C ASN A 573 -29.29 2.58 -11.65
N GLY A 574 -28.01 2.41 -11.33
CA GLY A 574 -27.06 3.54 -11.15
C GLY A 574 -27.25 4.41 -9.90
N ASP A 575 -28.00 3.95 -8.88
CA ASP A 575 -28.22 4.73 -7.64
C ASP A 575 -27.08 4.58 -6.61
N LYS A 576 -26.54 5.75 -6.21
CA LYS A 576 -25.78 6.23 -5.03
C LYS A 576 -24.74 5.37 -4.27
N ASP A 577 -24.72 4.04 -4.38
CA ASP A 577 -23.69 3.20 -3.75
C ASP A 577 -22.69 2.76 -4.82
N ALA A 578 -21.86 3.72 -5.28
CA ALA A 578 -20.93 3.51 -6.40
C ALA A 578 -20.06 2.25 -6.15
N SER A 579 -20.09 1.31 -7.10
CA SER A 579 -19.43 0.01 -7.01
C SER A 579 -18.03 0.10 -7.62
N ILE A 580 -17.04 -0.56 -7.01
CA ILE A 580 -15.69 -0.68 -7.60
C ILE A 580 -15.68 -1.55 -8.87
N PHE A 581 -16.73 -2.34 -9.09
CA PHE A 581 -16.87 -3.24 -10.23
C PHE A 581 -17.49 -2.61 -11.48
N SER A 582 -18.00 -1.38 -11.37
CA SER A 582 -18.61 -0.71 -12.53
C SER A 582 -17.58 -0.60 -13.66
N GLN A 583 -18.00 -0.99 -14.86
CA GLN A 583 -17.19 -0.85 -16.07
C GLN A 583 -17.33 0.54 -16.70
N ASP A 584 -18.34 1.29 -16.27
CA ASP A 584 -18.48 2.72 -16.56
C ASP A 584 -17.66 3.48 -15.52
N SER A 585 -16.57 4.09 -15.97
CA SER A 585 -15.64 4.81 -15.11
C SER A 585 -16.25 6.05 -14.47
N ASP A 586 -17.25 6.67 -15.10
CA ASP A 586 -18.02 7.79 -14.54
C ASP A 586 -18.92 7.34 -13.36
N GLN A 587 -19.21 6.04 -13.26
CA GLN A 587 -20.08 5.45 -12.21
C GLN A 587 -19.31 4.55 -11.24
N ARG A 588 -18.04 4.27 -11.52
CA ARG A 588 -17.20 3.40 -10.69
C ARG A 588 -16.73 4.19 -9.48
N TRP A 589 -16.84 3.59 -8.31
CA TRP A 589 -16.20 4.14 -7.13
C TRP A 589 -14.69 3.99 -7.26
N THR A 590 -13.98 5.10 -7.12
CA THR A 590 -12.53 5.17 -7.06
C THR A 590 -12.11 5.61 -5.67
N PRO A 591 -11.04 5.02 -5.09
CA PRO A 591 -10.54 5.52 -3.82
C PRO A 591 -10.14 6.99 -3.94
N PRO A 592 -10.16 7.77 -2.86
CA PRO A 592 -9.82 9.19 -2.93
C PRO A 592 -8.37 9.41 -3.38
N PHE A 593 -8.08 10.57 -3.97
CA PHE A 593 -6.70 11.02 -4.16
C PHE A 593 -5.94 11.05 -2.83
N ILE A 594 -4.71 10.56 -2.83
CA ILE A 594 -3.75 10.80 -1.75
C ILE A 594 -3.15 12.19 -1.98
N LYS A 595 -3.47 13.15 -1.12
CA LYS A 595 -3.10 14.56 -1.30
C LYS A 595 -1.88 14.89 -0.46
N LYS A 596 -0.81 15.40 -1.09
CA LYS A 596 0.33 15.99 -0.41
C LYS A 596 -0.11 17.21 0.40
N LEU A 597 0.35 17.27 1.64
CA LEU A 597 0.04 18.36 2.57
C LEU A 597 1.14 19.44 2.50
N GLY A 598 0.71 20.68 2.35
CA GLY A 598 1.50 21.86 2.67
C GLY A 598 1.35 22.16 4.15
N THR A 599 2.29 22.92 4.71
CA THR A 599 2.31 23.22 6.14
C THR A 599 2.61 24.70 6.39
N THR A 600 2.00 25.24 7.44
CA THR A 600 2.26 26.60 7.91
C THR A 600 3.13 26.54 9.15
N THR A 601 4.23 27.29 9.19
CA THR A 601 5.15 27.27 10.33
C THR A 601 5.61 28.67 10.74
N ASN A 602 5.24 29.07 11.96
CA ASN A 602 5.78 30.21 12.70
C ASN A 602 5.84 29.88 14.21
N GLY A 603 6.12 28.61 14.53
CA GLY A 603 5.32 27.87 15.53
C GLY A 603 4.14 27.23 14.77
N PRO A 604 3.78 25.95 14.97
CA PRO A 604 2.75 25.33 14.15
C PRO A 604 1.42 26.09 14.37
N LEU A 605 0.83 26.64 13.30
CA LEU A 605 -0.32 27.56 13.33
C LEU A 605 -1.60 26.87 12.86
N GLN A 606 -2.49 26.53 13.80
CA GLN A 606 -3.74 25.84 13.50
C GLN A 606 -4.89 26.79 13.11
N PHE A 607 -5.82 26.31 12.29
CA PHE A 607 -7.06 26.99 11.90
C PHE A 607 -6.87 28.39 11.28
N GLY A 608 -5.74 28.61 10.61
CA GLY A 608 -5.47 29.83 9.86
C GLY A 608 -6.02 29.76 8.43
N ARG A 609 -6.25 30.91 7.81
CA ARG A 609 -6.76 31.00 6.44
C ARG A 609 -5.62 31.20 5.45
N ILE A 610 -5.64 30.44 4.35
CA ILE A 610 -4.72 30.58 3.23
C ILE A 610 -5.51 30.98 2.01
N HIS A 611 -5.04 32.02 1.31
CA HIS A 611 -5.61 32.49 0.07
C HIS A 611 -4.57 32.43 -1.05
N LEU A 612 -4.98 32.10 -2.27
CA LEU A 612 -4.13 32.25 -3.45
C LEU A 612 -4.45 33.57 -4.16
N ASP A 613 -3.54 34.54 -4.05
CA ASP A 613 -3.59 35.78 -4.80
C ASP A 613 -2.86 35.62 -6.15
N LYS A 614 -3.64 35.53 -7.23
CA LYS A 614 -3.14 35.35 -8.61
C LYS A 614 -2.62 36.66 -9.25
N GLY A 615 -2.59 37.78 -8.50
CA GLY A 615 -2.14 39.08 -9.00
C GLY A 615 -3.17 39.83 -9.86
N GLU A 616 -4.42 39.37 -9.87
CA GLU A 616 -5.55 40.07 -10.48
C GLU A 616 -6.03 41.23 -9.60
N ARG A 617 -6.84 42.14 -10.15
CA ARG A 617 -7.50 43.18 -9.32
C ARG A 617 -8.61 42.53 -8.49
N VAL A 618 -8.23 42.00 -7.34
CA VAL A 618 -9.14 41.45 -6.33
C VAL A 618 -9.74 42.62 -5.55
N HIS A 619 -11.07 42.63 -5.42
CA HIS A 619 -11.78 43.70 -4.71
C HIS A 619 -12.04 43.34 -3.25
N ASP A 620 -12.18 42.05 -2.92
CA ASP A 620 -12.23 41.55 -1.56
C ASP A 620 -11.78 40.08 -1.43
N TRP A 621 -11.58 39.63 -0.19
CA TRP A 621 -11.04 38.30 0.12
C TRP A 621 -11.99 37.13 -0.18
N SER A 622 -13.30 37.37 -0.34
CA SER A 622 -14.27 36.33 -0.67
C SER A 622 -14.18 35.88 -2.13
N GLU A 623 -13.53 36.69 -2.97
CA GLU A 623 -13.25 36.37 -4.37
C GLU A 623 -12.04 35.42 -4.53
N LEU A 624 -11.30 35.14 -3.44
CA LEU A 624 -10.11 34.29 -3.46
C LEU A 624 -10.43 32.85 -3.08
N ASP A 625 -9.78 31.91 -3.78
CA ASP A 625 -9.70 30.51 -3.36
C ASP A 625 -9.13 30.47 -1.94
N THR A 626 -9.89 29.94 -0.99
CA THR A 626 -9.58 29.98 0.45
C THR A 626 -9.60 28.60 1.06
N VAL A 627 -8.56 28.26 1.82
CA VAL A 627 -8.46 27.02 2.61
C VAL A 627 -8.18 27.36 4.07
N ILE A 628 -8.68 26.54 4.99
CA ILE A 628 -8.37 26.66 6.41
C ILE A 628 -7.40 25.52 6.76
N THR A 629 -6.32 25.84 7.49
CA THR A 629 -5.41 24.81 7.99
C THR A 629 -6.07 23.95 9.06
N ASP A 630 -5.67 22.69 9.15
CA ASP A 630 -6.11 21.79 10.19
C ASP A 630 -5.50 22.14 11.57
N GLU A 631 -5.75 21.27 12.56
CA GLU A 631 -5.22 21.41 13.92
C GLU A 631 -3.69 21.29 14.01
N ASN A 632 -3.01 20.86 12.95
CA ASN A 632 -1.55 20.75 12.85
C ASN A 632 -0.96 21.85 11.97
N GLY A 633 -1.80 22.78 11.48
CA GLY A 633 -1.38 23.85 10.57
C GLY A 633 -1.12 23.38 9.14
N GLN A 634 -1.67 22.23 8.74
CA GLN A 634 -1.50 21.62 7.42
C GLN A 634 -2.71 21.88 6.52
N TYR A 635 -2.50 21.78 5.20
CA TYR A 635 -3.54 21.95 4.18
C TYR A 635 -3.22 21.13 2.92
N ALA A 636 -4.24 20.71 2.17
CA ALA A 636 -4.01 20.01 0.91
C ALA A 636 -3.53 20.98 -0.17
N GLN A 637 -2.34 20.73 -0.74
CA GLN A 637 -1.75 21.61 -1.75
C GLN A 637 -2.60 21.71 -3.02
N SER A 638 -3.25 20.62 -3.41
CA SER A 638 -4.18 20.55 -4.56
C SER A 638 -5.38 21.49 -4.47
N SER A 639 -5.60 22.15 -3.33
CA SER A 639 -6.64 23.17 -3.18
C SER A 639 -6.32 24.47 -3.91
N PHE A 640 -5.04 24.70 -4.25
CA PHE A 640 -4.57 25.87 -4.97
C PHE A 640 -4.04 25.44 -6.33
N ALA A 641 -4.55 26.07 -7.40
CA ALA A 641 -4.11 25.80 -8.77
C ALA A 641 -3.61 27.09 -9.44
N GLY A 642 -2.44 27.00 -10.08
CA GLY A 642 -1.82 28.07 -10.84
C GLY A 642 -0.81 28.90 -10.04
N GLU A 643 -0.25 29.91 -10.71
CA GLU A 643 0.79 30.79 -10.16
C GLU A 643 0.18 31.89 -9.28
N GLY A 644 0.95 32.41 -8.32
CA GLY A 644 0.50 33.50 -7.46
C GLY A 644 1.27 33.62 -6.16
N THR A 645 0.67 34.34 -5.20
CA THR A 645 1.16 34.47 -3.83
C THR A 645 0.17 33.79 -2.89
N LEU A 646 0.64 32.81 -2.13
CA LEU A 646 -0.09 32.29 -0.99
C LEU A 646 -0.04 33.32 0.13
N VAL A 647 -1.20 33.69 0.64
CA VAL A 647 -1.34 34.65 1.75
C VAL A 647 -2.02 33.96 2.90
N PHE A 648 -1.26 33.74 3.97
CA PHE A 648 -1.76 33.16 5.21
C PHE A 648 -2.07 34.26 6.24
N HIS A 649 -3.20 34.13 6.94
CA HIS A 649 -3.57 35.02 8.04
C HIS A 649 -4.47 34.36 9.07
N GLY A 650 -4.46 34.94 10.27
CA GLY A 650 -5.19 34.42 11.43
C GLY A 650 -4.60 33.11 11.94
N GLY A 651 -5.44 32.27 12.53
CA GLY A 651 -5.02 31.03 13.17
C GLY A 651 -4.51 31.24 14.59
N THR A 652 -4.19 30.13 15.25
CA THR A 652 -3.69 30.09 16.62
C THR A 652 -2.36 29.37 16.63
N ASP A 653 -1.35 29.96 17.26
CA ASP A 653 -0.10 29.27 17.53
C ASP A 653 -0.37 28.13 18.53
N ILE A 654 -0.15 26.89 18.10
CA ILE A 654 -0.48 25.68 18.87
C ILE A 654 0.27 25.64 20.20
N LEU A 655 1.47 26.21 20.25
CA LEU A 655 2.36 26.11 21.42
C LEU A 655 2.01 27.15 22.49
N THR A 656 1.64 28.36 22.08
CA THR A 656 1.30 29.46 22.99
C THR A 656 -0.20 29.60 23.25
N GLY A 657 -1.04 29.01 22.39
CA GLY A 657 -2.48 29.20 22.38
C GLY A 657 -2.91 30.63 21.99
N GLN A 658 -1.98 31.47 21.52
CA GLN A 658 -2.27 32.86 21.16
C GLN A 658 -2.64 32.98 19.68
N PRO A 659 -3.57 33.87 19.32
CA PRO A 659 -3.85 34.19 17.92
C PRO A 659 -2.59 34.73 17.22
N TYR A 660 -2.35 34.27 15.99
CA TYR A 660 -1.29 34.87 15.17
C TYR A 660 -1.77 36.22 14.60
N GLU A 661 -1.06 37.29 14.94
CA GLU A 661 -1.32 38.64 14.45
C GLU A 661 -0.37 39.00 13.30
N GLY A 662 -0.70 38.62 12.06
CA GLY A 662 0.15 38.94 10.92
C GLY A 662 -0.28 38.33 9.61
N LEU A 663 0.53 38.57 8.59
CA LEU A 663 0.43 37.97 7.27
C LEU A 663 1.72 37.22 6.94
N LEU A 664 1.61 35.96 6.54
CA LEU A 664 2.73 35.23 5.93
C LEU A 664 2.48 35.12 4.42
N LEU A 665 3.56 35.25 3.67
CA LEU A 665 3.55 35.18 2.21
C LEU A 665 4.44 34.01 1.77
N ALA A 666 4.03 33.33 0.71
CA ALA A 666 4.87 32.39 0.01
C ALA A 666 4.52 32.40 -1.47
N ASP A 667 5.42 31.93 -2.32
CA ASP A 667 5.05 31.66 -3.70
C ASP A 667 4.03 30.50 -3.74
N ALA A 668 3.12 30.50 -4.71
CA ALA A 668 2.26 29.33 -4.97
C ALA A 668 3.09 28.05 -5.15
N GLU A 669 4.37 28.20 -5.56
CA GLU A 669 5.29 27.09 -5.66
C GLU A 669 5.88 26.55 -4.32
N SER A 670 5.59 27.17 -3.18
CA SER A 670 6.10 26.69 -1.88
C SER A 670 5.22 25.61 -1.24
N ASN A 671 5.84 24.61 -0.60
CA ASN A 671 5.17 23.61 0.26
C ASN A 671 4.96 24.14 1.69
N VAL A 672 5.80 25.10 2.08
CA VAL A 672 5.81 25.69 3.42
C VAL A 672 5.37 27.15 3.33
N ILE A 673 4.52 27.58 4.24
CA ILE A 673 4.23 29.00 4.47
C ILE A 673 4.77 29.38 5.85
N SER A 674 5.89 30.09 5.87
CA SER A 674 6.62 30.51 7.06
C SER A 674 7.14 31.95 6.93
N PRO A 675 7.63 32.55 8.02
CA PRO A 675 8.38 33.79 7.97
C PRO A 675 9.61 33.71 7.05
N LEU A 676 10.36 32.60 7.03
CA LEU A 676 11.48 32.41 6.11
C LEU A 676 11.02 32.39 4.64
N THR A 677 9.92 31.71 4.31
CA THR A 677 9.38 31.75 2.93
C THR A 677 8.79 33.12 2.58
N THR A 678 8.37 33.91 3.57
CA THR A 678 7.94 35.31 3.35
C THR A 678 9.12 36.18 2.91
N ILE A 679 10.31 35.94 3.48
CA ILE A 679 11.55 36.60 3.05
C ILE A 679 11.97 36.09 1.67
N ASP A 680 11.95 34.79 1.40
CA ASP A 680 12.25 34.23 0.07
C ASP A 680 11.33 34.82 -1.02
N TRP A 681 10.01 34.83 -0.76
CA TRP A 681 9.02 35.45 -1.64
C TRP A 681 9.39 36.91 -1.96
N ALA A 682 9.76 37.68 -0.94
CA ALA A 682 10.12 39.09 -1.09
C ALA A 682 11.44 39.29 -1.85
N LEU A 683 12.44 38.44 -1.63
CA LEU A 683 13.71 38.45 -2.38
C LEU A 683 13.45 38.16 -3.88
N GLN A 684 12.56 37.23 -4.21
CA GLN A 684 12.18 36.98 -5.60
C GLN A 684 11.57 38.22 -6.25
N ARG A 685 10.70 38.94 -5.52
CA ARG A 685 10.07 40.18 -6.01
C ARG A 685 11.03 41.37 -6.05
N ASN A 686 12.18 41.29 -5.37
CA ASN A 686 13.33 42.19 -5.53
C ASN A 686 14.21 41.84 -6.74
N GLY A 687 13.92 40.77 -7.48
CA GLY A 687 14.63 40.39 -8.71
C GLY A 687 15.77 39.41 -8.51
N HIS A 688 15.90 38.79 -7.33
CA HIS A 688 16.91 37.75 -7.08
C HIS A 688 16.57 36.44 -7.82
N SER A 689 17.58 35.85 -8.46
CA SER A 689 17.51 34.47 -8.98
C SER A 689 17.35 33.47 -7.84
N GLU A 690 16.81 32.29 -8.13
CA GLU A 690 16.68 31.19 -7.15
C GLU A 690 18.01 30.91 -6.43
N GLN A 691 19.09 30.71 -7.18
CA GLN A 691 20.43 30.54 -6.63
C GLN A 691 20.85 31.68 -5.67
N SER A 692 20.52 32.93 -6.00
CA SER A 692 20.86 34.06 -5.13
C SER A 692 19.99 34.07 -3.87
N ARG A 693 18.73 33.65 -3.94
CA ARG A 693 17.85 33.55 -2.78
C ARG A 693 18.31 32.43 -1.85
N ASP A 694 18.60 31.26 -2.41
CA ASP A 694 19.13 30.11 -1.67
C ASP A 694 20.41 30.51 -0.92
N GLN A 695 21.34 31.23 -1.57
CA GLN A 695 22.56 31.72 -0.93
C GLN A 695 22.28 32.68 0.26
N ILE A 696 21.29 33.57 0.14
CA ILE A 696 20.94 34.51 1.20
C ILE A 696 20.28 33.77 2.37
N ILE A 697 19.32 32.89 2.07
CA ILE A 697 18.61 32.08 3.07
C ILE A 697 19.60 31.14 3.78
N ASP A 698 20.42 30.41 3.04
CA ASP A 698 21.48 29.55 3.58
C ASP A 698 22.43 30.34 4.47
N GLY A 699 22.82 31.55 4.08
CA GLY A 699 23.69 32.41 4.90
C GLY A 699 23.07 32.72 6.27
N ILE A 700 21.77 33.04 6.31
CA ILE A 700 21.06 33.37 7.55
C ILE A 700 20.84 32.11 8.41
N VAL A 701 20.43 31.00 7.80
CA VAL A 701 20.23 29.74 8.55
C VAL A 701 21.57 29.18 9.03
N ASN A 702 22.64 29.25 8.24
CA ASN A 702 23.98 28.84 8.66
C ASN A 702 24.49 29.67 9.85
N ALA A 703 24.21 30.98 9.90
CA ALA A 703 24.59 31.80 11.05
C ALA A 703 23.87 31.36 12.34
N ALA A 704 22.57 31.03 12.26
CA ALA A 704 21.83 30.48 13.38
C ALA A 704 22.34 29.09 13.78
N TYR A 705 22.66 28.25 12.80
CA TYR A 705 23.23 26.91 12.98
C TYR A 705 24.59 26.94 13.66
N GLU A 706 25.48 27.85 13.26
CA GLU A 706 26.77 28.05 13.91
C GLU A 706 26.61 28.46 15.37
N GLY A 707 25.68 29.37 15.65
CA GLY A 707 25.37 29.80 17.01
C GLY A 707 24.91 28.65 17.91
N LEU A 708 24.01 27.80 17.40
CA LEU A 708 23.44 26.68 18.14
C LEU A 708 24.41 25.49 18.25
N SER A 709 24.91 24.99 17.12
CA SER A 709 25.76 23.79 17.05
C SER A 709 27.22 24.05 17.46
N GLY A 710 27.70 25.28 17.29
CA GLY A 710 29.12 25.64 17.43
C GLY A 710 29.98 25.21 16.24
N THR A 711 29.38 24.79 15.12
CA THR A 711 30.06 24.33 13.91
C THR A 711 29.40 24.91 12.67
N MET A 712 30.14 25.00 11.56
CA MET A 712 29.58 25.43 10.28
C MET A 712 28.78 24.30 9.61
N MET A 713 27.74 24.66 8.85
CA MET A 713 26.98 23.68 8.07
C MET A 713 27.88 22.95 7.07
N ASN A 714 27.85 21.62 7.13
CA ASN A 714 28.43 20.78 6.08
C ASN A 714 27.45 20.62 4.90
N GLU A 715 27.86 19.93 3.85
CA GLU A 715 27.03 19.74 2.65
C GLU A 715 25.72 18.98 2.93
N HIS A 716 25.71 18.06 3.89
CA HIS A 716 24.47 17.36 4.28
C HIS A 716 23.49 18.31 4.97
N ALA A 717 23.97 19.15 5.91
CA ALA A 717 23.15 20.16 6.58
C ALA A 717 22.57 21.19 5.60
N LYS A 718 23.34 21.59 4.57
CA LYS A 718 22.84 22.46 3.49
C LYS A 718 21.76 21.78 2.66
N GLY A 719 21.93 20.50 2.34
CA GLY A 719 20.92 19.71 1.63
C GLY A 719 19.57 19.62 2.36
N LEU A 720 19.59 19.69 3.70
CA LEU A 720 18.39 19.73 4.54
C LEU A 720 17.73 21.10 4.62
N ASN A 721 18.41 22.17 4.19
CA ASN A 721 17.95 23.55 4.34
C ASN A 721 17.03 24.04 3.20
N ALA A 722 16.10 23.20 2.75
CA ALA A 722 15.17 23.54 1.68
C ALA A 722 13.91 24.24 2.22
N VAL A 723 14.03 25.47 2.75
CA VAL A 723 12.97 26.14 3.55
C VAL A 723 11.62 26.35 2.84
N THR A 724 11.59 26.33 1.51
CA THR A 724 10.38 26.41 0.69
C THR A 724 9.70 25.05 0.50
N HIS A 725 10.42 23.96 0.74
CA HIS A 725 9.98 22.58 0.48
C HIS A 725 9.76 21.77 1.76
N THR A 726 10.57 22.00 2.79
CA THR A 726 10.59 21.23 4.05
C THR A 726 10.46 22.15 5.26
N ALA A 727 9.52 21.84 6.14
CA ALA A 727 9.36 22.53 7.40
C ALA A 727 10.33 21.99 8.47
N PRO A 728 10.62 22.74 9.56
CA PRO A 728 11.54 22.30 10.61
C PRO A 728 11.19 20.93 11.23
N HIS A 729 9.90 20.67 11.46
CA HIS A 729 9.41 19.38 11.98
C HIS A 729 9.47 18.25 10.94
N GLN A 730 9.68 18.56 9.66
CA GLN A 730 9.94 17.60 8.61
C GLN A 730 11.44 17.32 8.50
N VAL A 731 12.28 18.36 8.63
CA VAL A 731 13.74 18.22 8.65
C VAL A 731 14.22 17.27 9.76
N ILE A 732 13.60 17.31 10.93
CA ILE A 732 13.95 16.44 12.06
C ILE A 732 13.76 14.94 11.79
N ARG A 733 13.02 14.58 10.73
CA ARG A 733 12.76 13.20 10.32
C ARG A 733 13.99 12.56 9.68
N SER A 734 14.90 13.38 9.18
CA SER A 734 16.09 12.91 8.50
C SER A 734 17.03 12.18 9.45
N SER A 735 17.55 11.04 9.00
CA SER A 735 18.54 10.25 9.76
C SER A 735 19.92 10.92 9.88
N PHE A 736 20.16 12.03 9.18
CA PHE A 736 21.38 12.81 9.31
C PHE A 736 21.52 13.42 10.71
N ARG A 737 22.76 13.42 11.23
CA ARG A 737 23.05 13.92 12.58
C ARG A 737 22.76 15.41 12.73
N GLU A 738 22.88 16.14 11.63
CA GLU A 738 22.72 17.59 11.54
C GLU A 738 21.25 18.03 11.55
N ALA A 739 20.30 17.11 11.36
CA ALA A 739 18.87 17.39 11.25
C ALA A 739 18.33 18.19 12.44
N GLN A 740 18.74 17.86 13.67
CA GLN A 740 18.31 18.59 14.86
C GLN A 740 18.74 20.05 14.84
N ASP A 741 19.99 20.30 14.46
CA ASP A 741 20.55 21.64 14.49
C ASP A 741 20.00 22.49 13.35
N VAL A 742 19.77 21.91 12.15
CA VAL A 742 19.09 22.60 11.04
C VAL A 742 17.66 22.95 11.42
N ALA A 743 16.88 22.00 11.96
CA ALA A 743 15.50 22.23 12.37
C ALA A 743 15.39 23.30 13.47
N LYS A 744 16.23 23.23 14.51
CA LYS A 744 16.30 24.25 15.57
C LYS A 744 16.62 25.63 15.00
N SER A 745 17.57 25.71 14.07
CA SER A 745 17.99 26.97 13.41
C SER A 745 16.88 27.60 12.58
N GLN A 746 16.14 26.81 11.80
CA GLN A 746 14.99 27.31 11.06
C GLN A 746 13.87 27.75 12.00
N ALA A 747 13.58 26.99 13.05
CA ALA A 747 12.51 27.30 14.00
C ALA A 747 12.73 28.62 14.74
N ILE A 748 13.95 28.86 15.24
CA ILE A 748 14.28 30.10 15.96
C ILE A 748 14.25 31.32 15.03
N LEU A 749 14.71 31.18 13.79
CA LEU A 749 14.65 32.24 12.77
C LEU A 749 13.21 32.56 12.38
N ASN A 750 12.39 31.54 12.12
CA ASN A 750 10.97 31.72 11.84
C ASN A 750 10.31 32.54 12.95
N ARG A 751 10.51 32.18 14.22
CA ARG A 751 9.93 32.91 15.35
C ARG A 751 10.37 34.37 15.42
N ALA A 752 11.65 34.64 15.19
CA ALA A 752 12.20 35.99 15.23
C ALA A 752 11.69 36.87 14.08
N ILE A 753 11.71 36.35 12.86
CA ILE A 753 11.20 37.05 11.67
C ILE A 753 9.69 37.24 11.79
N GLY A 754 8.95 36.24 12.27
CA GLY A 754 7.50 36.30 12.50
C GLY A 754 7.09 37.45 13.41
N ARG A 755 7.86 37.74 14.47
CA ARG A 755 7.65 38.93 15.32
C ARG A 755 7.86 40.24 14.57
N ALA A 756 8.89 40.32 13.73
CA ALA A 756 9.14 41.51 12.91
C ALA A 756 7.99 41.74 11.90
N LEU A 757 7.53 40.68 11.25
CA LEU A 757 6.38 40.69 10.34
C LEU A 757 5.09 41.15 11.05
N THR A 758 4.85 40.66 12.26
CA THR A 758 3.73 41.12 13.13
C THR A 758 3.80 42.62 13.39
N GLY A 759 4.99 43.14 13.71
CA GLY A 759 5.20 44.58 13.91
C GLY A 759 4.93 45.41 12.64
N LEU A 760 5.36 44.94 11.47
CA LEU A 760 5.05 45.58 10.18
C LEU A 760 3.54 45.62 9.92
N TRP A 761 2.83 44.53 10.24
CA TRP A 761 1.39 44.42 10.09
C TRP A 761 0.62 45.39 11.01
N GLN A 762 1.03 45.48 12.27
CA GLN A 762 0.45 46.42 13.23
C GLN A 762 0.69 47.88 12.82
N ASN A 763 1.89 48.21 12.31
CA ASN A 763 2.25 49.56 11.87
C ASN A 763 1.36 50.11 10.73
N ILE A 764 0.76 49.23 9.93
CA ILE A 764 -0.19 49.61 8.88
C ILE A 764 -1.66 49.54 9.32
N ASN A 765 -1.93 49.46 10.64
CA ASN A 765 -3.24 49.31 11.26
C ASN A 765 -4.01 48.07 10.76
N GLY A 766 -3.31 46.92 10.75
CA GLY A 766 -3.80 45.63 10.27
C GLY A 766 -4.72 44.84 11.24
N HIS A 767 -5.47 45.47 12.14
CA HIS A 767 -6.13 44.71 13.21
C HIS A 767 -7.23 43.72 12.77
N ASP A 768 -7.86 43.93 11.60
CA ASP A 768 -8.87 43.02 11.02
C ASP A 768 -8.77 43.06 9.47
N LEU A 769 -8.85 41.92 8.79
CA LEU A 769 -8.74 41.84 7.32
C LEU A 769 -10.09 41.84 6.60
N PRO A 770 -10.45 43.00 6.02
CA PRO A 770 -11.20 43.01 4.76
C PRO A 770 -10.72 44.07 3.72
N ASP A 771 -9.47 44.56 3.76
CA ASP A 771 -8.98 45.59 2.82
C ASP A 771 -7.72 45.18 2.04
N VAL A 772 -7.89 44.92 0.73
CA VAL A 772 -6.84 44.52 -0.22
C VAL A 772 -5.76 45.60 -0.41
N ASN A 773 -6.07 46.88 -0.18
CA ASN A 773 -5.06 47.95 -0.27
C ASN A 773 -4.04 47.91 0.88
N LYS A 774 -4.42 47.31 2.02
CA LYS A 774 -3.47 47.09 3.13
C LYS A 774 -2.49 45.97 2.80
N LEU A 775 -2.95 44.96 2.06
CA LEU A 775 -2.09 43.87 1.59
C LEU A 775 -0.96 44.40 0.70
N ASP A 776 -1.24 45.30 -0.24
CA ASP A 776 -0.20 45.88 -1.11
C ASP A 776 0.83 46.72 -0.34
N LYS A 777 0.38 47.48 0.67
CA LYS A 777 1.27 48.22 1.58
C LYS A 777 2.13 47.27 2.40
N TYR A 778 1.55 46.18 2.90
CA TYR A 778 2.26 45.15 3.63
C TYR A 778 3.32 44.48 2.76
N LYS A 779 2.94 44.00 1.57
CA LYS A 779 3.86 43.43 0.56
C LYS A 779 5.04 44.36 0.30
N SER A 780 4.78 45.65 0.12
CA SER A 780 5.84 46.66 -0.07
C SER A 780 6.78 46.80 1.14
N ALA A 781 6.23 46.74 2.36
CA ALA A 781 7.02 46.77 3.59
C ALA A 781 7.90 45.51 3.76
N VAL A 782 7.35 44.33 3.47
CA VAL A 782 8.10 43.06 3.49
C VAL A 782 9.21 43.04 2.43
N ILE A 783 8.94 43.55 1.22
CA ILE A 783 9.95 43.69 0.17
C ILE A 783 11.12 44.58 0.62
N ASN A 784 10.83 45.65 1.39
CA ASN A 784 11.89 46.48 1.96
C ASN A 784 12.65 45.75 3.07
N LEU A 785 11.96 45.04 3.97
CA LEU A 785 12.58 44.20 5.00
C LEU A 785 13.55 43.16 4.38
N ALA A 786 13.17 42.52 3.27
CA ALA A 786 14.03 41.53 2.62
C ALA A 786 15.36 42.11 2.08
N LYS A 787 15.39 43.39 1.66
CA LYS A 787 16.65 44.06 1.26
C LYS A 787 17.61 44.22 2.43
N GLU A 788 17.08 44.26 3.65
CA GLU A 788 17.88 44.33 4.88
C GLU A 788 18.59 42.99 5.14
N PHE A 789 17.91 41.88 4.84
CA PHE A 789 18.46 40.52 4.89
C PHE A 789 19.48 40.22 3.78
N GLU A 790 19.34 40.84 2.60
CA GLU A 790 20.33 40.76 1.51
C GLU A 790 21.73 41.24 1.97
N ALA A 791 21.78 42.30 2.80
CA ALA A 791 23.04 42.81 3.33
C ALA A 791 23.73 41.83 4.30
N ILE A 792 22.96 40.94 4.93
CA ILE A 792 23.44 39.92 5.87
C ILE A 792 23.89 38.66 5.12
N GLY A 793 23.11 38.20 4.13
CA GLY A 793 23.42 37.01 3.34
C GLY A 793 24.70 37.13 2.48
N ASN A 794 25.06 38.36 2.08
CA ASN A 794 26.28 38.63 1.30
C ASN A 794 27.59 38.60 2.11
N LEU A 795 27.56 38.32 3.43
CA LEU A 795 28.74 38.30 4.31
C LEU A 795 29.60 37.02 4.24
N ASN A 796 29.36 36.12 3.29
CA ASN A 796 30.16 34.90 3.16
C ASN A 796 31.56 35.15 2.55
N SER A 797 32.57 35.36 3.40
CA SER A 797 33.90 34.78 3.14
C SER A 797 34.86 34.66 4.33
N ASN A 798 34.64 35.28 5.50
CA ASN A 798 35.56 35.08 6.64
C ASN A 798 34.86 35.30 7.99
N SER A 799 34.66 34.21 8.73
CA SER A 799 34.25 34.15 10.14
C SER A 799 33.11 35.08 10.54
N PHE A 800 31.89 34.56 10.63
CA PHE A 800 30.85 35.16 11.47
C PHE A 800 31.42 35.29 12.89
N ARG A 801 31.74 36.50 13.35
CA ARG A 801 32.06 36.76 14.75
C ARG A 801 30.76 37.15 15.46
N ASP A 802 30.70 37.00 16.79
CA ASP A 802 29.56 37.41 17.62
C ASP A 802 29.03 38.84 17.32
N ALA A 803 29.89 39.71 16.77
CA ALA A 803 29.56 41.08 16.35
C ALA A 803 28.71 41.19 15.07
N ASP A 804 28.81 40.23 14.14
CA ASP A 804 28.10 40.27 12.84
C ASP A 804 26.66 39.74 13.00
N VAL A 805 26.49 38.72 13.85
CA VAL A 805 25.18 38.29 14.36
C VAL A 805 24.55 39.44 15.15
N ALA A 806 25.30 40.13 16.02
CA ALA A 806 24.79 41.29 16.75
C ALA A 806 24.34 42.45 15.82
N GLN A 807 24.98 42.68 14.67
CA GLN A 807 24.56 43.70 13.68
C GLN A 807 23.33 43.28 12.86
N ALA A 808 23.28 42.02 12.41
CA ALA A 808 22.08 41.45 11.80
C ALA A 808 20.87 41.51 12.75
N LEU A 809 21.11 41.32 14.05
CA LEU A 809 20.13 41.38 15.13
C LEU A 809 19.79 42.80 15.60
N ASP A 810 20.74 43.74 15.55
CA ASP A 810 20.52 45.16 15.88
C ASP A 810 19.66 45.88 14.84
N PHE A 811 19.59 45.35 13.62
CA PHE A 811 18.79 45.94 12.56
C PHE A 811 17.27 45.76 12.75
N VAL A 812 16.85 44.74 13.51
CA VAL A 812 15.45 44.60 13.95
C VAL A 812 15.18 45.59 15.09
N GLN A 813 15.20 46.89 14.77
CA GLN A 813 15.04 48.04 15.69
C GLN A 813 13.61 48.23 16.22
N SER A 814 12.95 47.13 16.62
CA SER A 814 11.79 47.18 17.51
C SER A 814 11.66 45.86 18.27
N GLY A 815 12.28 45.79 19.46
CA GLY A 815 12.02 44.72 20.46
C GLY A 815 12.58 43.31 20.18
N SER A 816 12.67 42.84 18.94
CA SER A 816 12.98 41.43 18.62
C SER A 816 14.46 41.06 18.70
N GLY A 817 15.36 42.01 18.39
CA GLY A 817 16.81 41.78 18.44
C GLY A 817 17.35 41.48 19.85
N ALA A 818 16.74 42.05 20.88
CA ALA A 818 17.11 41.76 22.27
C ALA A 818 16.68 40.36 22.72
N ALA A 819 15.50 39.89 22.29
CA ALA A 819 14.99 38.55 22.60
C ALA A 819 15.82 37.46 21.90
N LEU A 820 16.16 37.65 20.61
CA LEU A 820 16.96 36.69 19.86
C LEU A 820 18.44 36.67 20.33
N ARG A 821 18.99 37.83 20.72
CA ARG A 821 20.29 37.89 21.42
C ARG A 821 20.24 37.20 22.78
N SER A 822 19.16 37.38 23.55
CA SER A 822 18.97 36.67 24.81
C SER A 822 18.97 35.17 24.56
N LEU A 823 18.12 34.67 23.65
CA LEU A 823 17.98 33.27 23.24
C LEU A 823 19.29 32.65 22.74
N LEU A 824 19.99 33.28 21.80
CA LEU A 824 21.28 32.81 21.30
C LEU A 824 22.41 32.93 22.35
N SER A 825 22.22 33.76 23.38
CA SER A 825 23.14 33.87 24.53
C SER A 825 22.83 32.88 25.67
N ILE A 826 21.72 32.12 25.61
CA ILE A 826 21.37 31.07 26.58
C ILE A 826 22.17 29.78 26.30
N GLY A 827 23.50 29.91 26.30
CA GLY A 827 24.47 28.88 26.68
C GLY A 827 24.50 27.53 25.95
N THR A 828 25.48 26.73 26.35
CA THR A 828 25.65 25.31 26.02
C THR A 828 24.40 24.44 26.30
N GLU A 829 23.45 24.91 27.10
CA GLU A 829 22.24 24.16 27.48
C GLU A 829 21.24 23.98 26.32
N MET A 830 21.13 24.95 25.39
CA MET A 830 20.29 24.79 24.19
C MET A 830 20.91 23.85 23.15
N ARG A 831 22.25 23.72 23.14
CA ARG A 831 22.97 22.86 22.21
C ARG A 831 22.68 21.38 22.46
N ASP A 832 22.63 21.00 23.73
CA ASP A 832 22.39 19.61 24.16
C ASP A 832 20.90 19.24 24.21
N MET A 833 20.01 20.20 23.93
CA MET A 833 18.57 20.01 23.93
C MET A 833 18.09 19.38 22.62
N ASP A 834 17.22 18.37 22.72
CA ASP A 834 16.53 17.82 21.55
C ASP A 834 15.54 18.85 20.96
N TYR A 835 15.18 18.66 19.70
CA TYR A 835 14.32 19.61 18.98
C TYR A 835 12.98 19.86 19.68
N TYR A 836 12.32 18.85 20.23
CA TYR A 836 11.00 19.03 20.84
C TYR A 836 11.09 19.83 22.14
N SER A 837 12.04 19.49 23.02
CA SER A 837 12.33 20.28 24.22
C SER A 837 12.70 21.73 23.88
N PHE A 838 13.43 21.94 22.78
CA PHE A 838 13.81 23.28 22.31
C PHE A 838 12.59 24.10 21.85
N ILE A 839 11.66 23.46 21.16
CA ILE A 839 10.40 24.10 20.73
C ILE A 839 9.52 24.46 21.93
N GLU A 840 9.47 23.62 22.97
CA GLU A 840 8.77 23.95 24.23
C GLU A 840 9.38 25.17 24.91
N LEU A 841 10.72 25.23 25.03
CA LEU A 841 11.43 26.36 25.62
C LEU A 841 11.18 27.66 24.85
N LEU A 842 11.31 27.63 23.52
CA LEU A 842 11.02 28.79 22.67
C LEU A 842 9.60 29.32 22.90
N SER A 843 8.68 28.45 23.29
CA SER A 843 7.27 28.78 23.51
C SER A 843 6.99 29.36 24.88
N ALA A 844 7.71 28.93 25.91
CA ALA A 844 7.61 29.52 27.24
C ALA A 844 8.17 30.95 27.34
N GLU A 845 9.10 31.32 26.46
CA GLU A 845 9.71 32.66 26.41
C GLU A 845 8.92 33.68 25.57
N ALA A 846 7.87 33.24 24.86
CA ALA A 846 7.02 34.10 24.05
C ALA A 846 5.76 34.54 24.77
#